data_AF-A0A6F7TYC2-F1
#
_entry.id   AF-A0A6F7TYC2-F1
#
_cell.length_a   1.000
_cell.length_b   1.000
_cell.length_c   1.000
_cell.angle_alpha   90.00
_cell.angle_beta   90.00
_cell.angle_gamma   90.00
#
_symmetry.space_group_name_H-M   'P 1'
#
loop_
_entity.id
_entity.type
_entity.pdbx_description
1 polymer ?
#
loop_
_entity_poly.entity_id
_entity_poly.type
_entity_poly.pdbx_seq_one_letter_code
_entity_poly.pdbx_strand_id
1 'polypeptide(L)'
;MRIGPLQPSVAHTAAAALPTHTSAISPTQVPHMPGDTPPLRERPRRRAGSVPPLVPLNDSAMTGKPALVALDSEFSEQRLAEVQARQITVQTLQTKLATHLAQAGTALKPDSIAARFAAGTLEPVYLDTAAFSAMSRGMPARARAAAGPVLIDAQQGRIIFNLQRAFAPGDSFSDAALAALGKQLNLSGHGLATPNWLQPAARAPGRRKLQQAARYHGHEVPARDGGAGFFKANDHRLLEGKQALLRNHRKSLVHDHYFEAPSTRAFGKDVMVHRGLFDNHAGIPENSLASIDHAYEQGYRNLELDVEVSADGVPVLMHDFSVGRMAGDPQNRLVSQLPFAELREMPLVIRNPSDGNYVKTDQTIAGVEQMLEHVLKKPEPMSVALDCKEDTGEAVAMLLMRRPDLRKAAAIKVYAKYYTGGFDQFLSNLYKHYQINPLHSQDAPRRAALDRLLAKINVVPVLSQAMLNDERLRGFFHSNEQGAAGLADTAMQWLDSWTKMRPVIVEAVATDDSDAGKAMEMARTRMRQPDSAYAKVAYSVSYRYEDFSVPRANHDKDYYVYRNFGEIQKLTNEAFGVKRTTAGALRDDGESLLTDQAEAELLAILEDRTLARGHTGNELDVPPETPIDINRDAEIVQQRTRQFQASSIPADPNHIAAVREGKQHDHTADMVNDPAAARALDKRAKALGVLTDKYRGAPVTHYLNEQAKQTETD
;
A
#
# COMPACT_ATOMS: atom_id res chain seq x y z
N MET A 1 61.84 -18.62 -31.64
CA MET A 1 62.30 -17.38 -32.32
C MET A 1 61.75 -16.22 -31.51
N ARG A 2 62.55 -15.57 -30.65
CA ARG A 2 63.43 -14.41 -30.94
C ARG A 2 62.62 -13.23 -31.51
N ILE A 3 62.50 -12.03 -30.92
CA ILE A 3 63.25 -11.30 -29.87
C ILE A 3 62.30 -10.22 -29.28
N GLY A 4 62.31 -10.03 -27.93
CA GLY A 4 61.68 -8.90 -27.19
C GLY A 4 62.61 -7.67 -27.14
N PRO A 5 62.82 -6.95 -26.00
CA PRO A 5 62.13 -6.89 -24.69
C PRO A 5 61.88 -5.40 -24.25
N LEU A 6 61.32 -5.02 -23.09
CA LEU A 6 61.94 -4.93 -21.75
C LEU A 6 60.98 -4.25 -20.74
N GLN A 7 60.87 -4.83 -19.53
CA GLN A 7 60.60 -4.19 -18.22
C GLN A 7 61.93 -3.62 -17.64
N PRO A 8 62.09 -2.96 -16.44
CA PRO A 8 61.32 -3.16 -15.19
C PRO A 8 61.21 -1.98 -14.17
N SER A 9 60.60 -2.33 -13.03
CA SER A 9 60.35 -1.64 -11.76
C SER A 9 61.58 -1.04 -11.04
N VAL A 10 61.37 0.00 -10.21
CA VAL A 10 62.01 0.19 -8.88
C VAL A 10 61.02 0.87 -7.92
N ALA A 11 60.96 0.40 -6.67
CA ALA A 11 60.24 0.99 -5.53
C ALA A 11 61.21 1.76 -4.61
N HIS A 12 60.74 2.78 -3.87
CA HIS A 12 60.98 2.98 -2.42
C HIS A 12 60.39 4.33 -1.88
N THR A 13 59.51 4.19 -0.88
CA THR A 13 59.37 4.98 0.38
C THR A 13 59.49 6.52 0.39
N ALA A 14 58.45 7.23 0.88
CA ALA A 14 58.49 8.02 2.13
C ALA A 14 57.16 8.75 2.41
N ALA A 15 57.01 9.17 3.66
CA ALA A 15 55.79 9.50 4.40
C ALA A 15 55.05 10.81 4.03
N ALA A 16 53.88 10.92 4.65
CA ALA A 16 52.90 12.00 4.65
C ALA A 16 53.44 13.41 4.96
N ALA A 17 52.79 14.42 4.37
CA ALA A 17 52.70 15.76 4.92
C ALA A 17 51.41 16.46 4.47
N LEU A 18 50.64 16.95 5.45
CA LEU A 18 49.57 17.93 5.30
C LEU A 18 50.04 19.18 4.55
N PRO A 19 49.09 19.97 3.99
CA PRO A 19 49.20 21.40 4.15
C PRO A 19 47.91 22.00 4.74
N THR A 20 48.10 22.67 5.87
CA THR A 20 47.28 23.79 6.34
C THR A 20 47.61 25.04 5.51
N HIS A 21 46.67 26.01 5.42
CA HIS A 21 46.85 27.48 5.39
C HIS A 21 45.49 28.11 4.95
N THR A 22 44.65 28.63 5.83
CA THR A 22 44.57 30.04 6.33
C THR A 22 44.79 31.18 5.31
N SER A 23 43.69 31.94 5.13
CA SER A 23 43.57 33.42 5.07
C SER A 23 43.27 34.14 3.74
N ALA A 24 42.03 34.61 3.68
CA ALA A 24 41.52 35.97 3.38
C ALA A 24 41.98 36.74 2.13
N ILE A 25 41.06 36.97 1.18
CA ILE A 25 40.97 38.20 0.36
C ILE A 25 39.49 38.55 0.10
N SER A 26 39.16 39.82 0.29
CA SER A 26 37.86 40.51 0.20
C SER A 26 37.17 40.47 -1.18
N PRO A 27 35.84 40.56 -1.26
CA PRO A 27 35.14 40.95 -2.47
C PRO A 27 34.66 42.42 -2.45
N THR A 28 35.17 43.14 -3.44
CA THR A 28 34.55 44.17 -4.31
C THR A 28 33.22 44.81 -3.87
N GLN A 29 33.25 46.14 -3.75
CA GLN A 29 32.10 47.04 -3.60
C GLN A 29 31.23 47.09 -4.87
N VAL A 30 29.91 47.03 -4.68
CA VAL A 30 28.87 47.47 -5.64
C VAL A 30 27.92 48.42 -4.89
N PRO A 31 27.40 49.52 -5.49
CA PRO A 31 26.96 50.71 -4.77
C PRO A 31 25.60 50.59 -4.06
N HIS A 32 25.49 51.31 -2.95
CA HIS A 32 24.31 51.50 -2.10
C HIS A 32 23.16 52.22 -2.82
N MET A 33 21.96 51.66 -2.76
CA MET A 33 20.67 52.39 -2.87
C MET A 33 20.09 52.51 -1.45
N PRO A 34 19.48 53.65 -1.07
CA PRO A 34 19.12 53.93 0.32
C PRO A 34 17.93 53.08 0.79
N GLY A 35 18.12 52.40 1.92
CA GLY A 35 17.11 51.59 2.57
C GLY A 35 16.23 52.42 3.50
N ASP A 36 14.92 52.30 3.34
CA ASP A 36 13.93 52.52 4.40
C ASP A 36 13.47 51.15 4.92
N THR A 37 14.29 50.55 5.78
CA THR A 37 13.88 49.43 6.62
C THR A 37 14.17 49.82 8.06
N PRO A 38 13.16 49.98 8.93
CA PRO A 38 13.41 50.31 10.34
C PRO A 38 14.05 49.10 11.04
N PRO A 39 14.82 49.33 12.12
CA PRO A 39 15.59 48.27 12.78
C PRO A 39 14.67 47.19 13.35
N LEU A 40 15.15 45.93 13.29
CA LEU A 40 14.59 44.80 14.02
C LEU A 40 14.50 45.17 15.51
N ARG A 41 13.29 45.51 15.96
CA ARG A 41 13.00 45.72 17.38
C ARG A 41 13.26 44.43 18.15
N GLU A 42 13.94 44.56 19.29
CA GLU A 42 14.01 43.52 20.30
C GLU A 42 12.61 42.92 20.58
N ARG A 43 12.55 41.57 20.67
CA ARG A 43 11.35 40.86 21.10
C ARG A 43 10.90 41.40 22.46
N PRO A 44 9.67 41.91 22.62
CA PRO A 44 9.18 42.24 23.94
C PRO A 44 8.97 40.94 24.73
N ARG A 45 9.58 40.87 25.91
CA ARG A 45 9.26 39.86 26.94
C ARG A 45 7.74 39.82 27.11
N ARG A 46 7.13 38.63 26.97
CA ARG A 46 5.69 38.41 27.22
C ARG A 46 5.33 38.97 28.60
N ARG A 47 4.59 40.08 28.62
CA ARG A 47 3.85 40.52 29.79
C ARG A 47 2.76 39.49 30.09
N ALA A 48 2.59 39.18 31.36
CA ALA A 48 1.44 38.42 31.84
C ALA A 48 0.14 39.20 31.56
N GLY A 49 -0.88 38.51 30.99
CA GLY A 49 -2.28 38.81 31.34
C GLY A 49 -3.20 39.56 30.37
N SER A 50 -2.86 39.85 29.10
CA SER A 50 -3.83 40.48 28.18
C SER A 50 -4.50 39.46 27.25
N VAL A 51 -5.83 39.39 27.29
CA VAL A 51 -6.65 38.66 26.30
C VAL A 51 -6.43 39.30 24.91
N PRO A 52 -6.16 38.53 23.85
CA PRO A 52 -5.98 39.11 22.51
C PRO A 52 -7.25 39.85 22.08
N PRO A 53 -7.13 41.05 21.47
CA PRO A 53 -8.30 41.80 21.01
C PRO A 53 -9.08 41.00 19.98
N LEU A 54 -10.40 41.02 20.09
CA LEU A 54 -11.30 40.36 19.14
C LEU A 54 -11.62 41.29 17.97
N VAL A 55 -11.66 40.73 16.76
CA VAL A 55 -12.07 41.45 15.55
C VAL A 55 -13.26 40.77 14.89
N PRO A 56 -14.16 41.56 14.27
CA PRO A 56 -15.27 41.02 13.48
C PRO A 56 -14.76 40.43 12.17
N LEU A 57 -15.27 39.25 11.84
CA LEU A 57 -15.06 38.61 10.55
C LEU A 57 -16.20 38.98 9.60
N ASN A 58 -16.01 40.08 8.87
CA ASN A 58 -17.08 40.73 8.09
C ASN A 58 -17.69 39.82 7.00
N ASP A 59 -16.88 38.93 6.40
CA ASP A 59 -17.33 38.00 5.34
C ASP A 59 -17.88 36.65 5.88
N SER A 60 -18.08 36.54 7.20
CA SER A 60 -18.64 35.36 7.88
C SER A 60 -20.12 35.53 8.25
N ALA A 61 -20.81 36.53 7.69
CA ALA A 61 -22.13 36.99 8.11
C ALA A 61 -23.31 36.10 7.69
N MET A 62 -23.15 34.77 7.71
CA MET A 62 -24.22 33.80 7.39
C MET A 62 -25.42 33.88 8.36
N THR A 63 -25.27 34.52 9.53
CA THR A 63 -26.27 34.59 10.61
C THR A 63 -26.75 36.01 10.94
N GLY A 64 -26.42 37.02 10.11
CA GLY A 64 -26.84 38.42 10.32
C GLY A 64 -26.02 39.21 11.36
N LYS A 65 -25.01 38.60 11.99
CA LYS A 65 -23.94 39.28 12.75
C LYS A 65 -22.58 38.64 12.45
N PRO A 66 -21.50 39.42 12.30
CA PRO A 66 -20.16 38.86 12.08
C PRO A 66 -19.70 38.06 13.30
N ALA A 67 -19.04 36.93 13.08
CA ALA A 67 -18.38 36.20 14.14
C ALA A 67 -17.14 36.97 14.62
N LEU A 68 -16.78 36.81 15.90
CA LEU A 68 -15.55 37.35 16.45
C LEU A 68 -14.45 36.29 16.48
N VAL A 69 -13.24 36.72 16.16
CA VAL A 69 -12.01 35.91 16.22
C VAL A 69 -10.91 36.71 16.92
N ALA A 70 -9.91 36.05 17.48
CA ALA A 70 -8.76 36.75 18.04
C ALA A 70 -7.88 37.33 16.92
N LEU A 71 -7.34 38.54 17.12
CA LEU A 71 -6.27 39.09 16.29
C LEU A 71 -5.00 38.26 16.47
N ASP A 72 -4.75 37.34 15.55
CA ASP A 72 -3.42 36.88 15.19
C ASP A 72 -3.06 37.37 13.77
N SER A 73 -1.76 37.41 13.46
CA SER A 73 -1.21 38.12 12.31
C SER A 73 -1.43 37.44 10.94
N GLU A 74 -2.17 36.32 10.87
CA GLU A 74 -2.38 35.55 9.64
C GLU A 74 -3.84 35.09 9.52
N PHE A 75 -4.70 35.93 8.94
CA PHE A 75 -6.06 35.52 8.58
C PHE A 75 -6.11 35.09 7.11
N SER A 76 -6.04 33.77 6.86
CA SER A 76 -6.08 33.18 5.50
C SER A 76 -7.51 32.86 5.04
N GLU A 77 -7.71 32.70 3.72
CA GLU A 77 -9.00 32.23 3.16
C GLU A 77 -9.43 30.86 3.72
N GLN A 78 -8.47 29.99 4.04
CA GLN A 78 -8.73 28.68 4.66
C GLN A 78 -9.34 28.82 6.07
N ARG A 79 -8.89 29.82 6.84
CA ARG A 79 -9.41 30.08 8.19
C ARG A 79 -10.82 30.64 8.16
N LEU A 80 -11.14 31.46 7.16
CA LEU A 80 -12.50 31.95 6.90
C LEU A 80 -13.45 30.77 6.59
N ALA A 81 -13.05 29.87 5.68
CA ALA A 81 -13.84 28.70 5.33
C ALA A 81 -14.09 27.76 6.53
N GLU A 82 -13.07 27.55 7.38
CA GLU A 82 -13.20 26.75 8.61
C GLU A 82 -14.25 27.35 9.57
N VAL A 83 -14.20 28.66 9.82
CA VAL A 83 -15.14 29.35 10.72
C VAL A 83 -16.57 29.32 10.16
N GLN A 84 -16.74 29.53 8.85
CA GLN A 84 -18.04 29.46 8.18
C GLN A 84 -18.69 28.06 8.33
N ALA A 85 -17.92 26.99 8.14
CA ALA A 85 -18.41 25.62 8.36
C ALA A 85 -18.88 25.42 9.81
N ARG A 86 -18.13 25.96 10.81
CA ARG A 86 -18.51 25.86 12.22
C ARG A 86 -19.80 26.63 12.56
N GLN A 87 -20.03 27.77 11.92
CA GLN A 87 -21.25 28.56 12.10
C GLN A 87 -22.49 27.79 11.63
N ILE A 88 -22.41 27.09 10.49
CA ILE A 88 -23.50 26.24 9.97
C ILE A 88 -23.88 25.16 10.99
N THR A 89 -22.88 24.51 11.60
CA THR A 89 -23.11 23.51 12.65
C THR A 89 -23.78 24.11 13.87
N VAL A 90 -23.31 25.25 14.37
CA VAL A 90 -23.93 25.93 15.53
C VAL A 90 -25.37 26.34 15.23
N GLN A 91 -25.63 26.91 14.06
CA GLN A 91 -26.98 27.31 13.63
C GLN A 91 -27.93 26.11 13.57
N THR A 92 -27.46 24.97 13.07
CA THR A 92 -28.24 23.73 13.07
C THR A 92 -28.67 23.34 14.49
N LEU A 93 -27.79 23.48 15.48
CA LEU A 93 -28.12 23.20 16.89
C LEU A 93 -29.08 24.24 17.48
N GLN A 94 -28.95 25.51 17.11
CA GLN A 94 -29.88 26.58 17.52
C GLN A 94 -31.29 26.29 17.00
N THR A 95 -31.43 25.93 15.72
CA THR A 95 -32.71 25.54 15.11
C THR A 95 -33.30 24.32 15.79
N LYS A 96 -32.49 23.28 16.06
CA LYS A 96 -32.95 22.08 16.79
C LYS A 96 -33.47 22.42 18.18
N LEU A 97 -32.79 23.33 18.90
CA LEU A 97 -33.24 23.76 20.21
C LEU A 97 -34.51 24.61 20.12
N ALA A 98 -34.59 25.56 19.18
CA ALA A 98 -35.77 26.39 18.98
C ALA A 98 -37.02 25.56 18.70
N THR A 99 -36.90 24.54 17.83
CA THR A 99 -37.98 23.59 17.55
C THR A 99 -38.37 22.80 18.80
N HIS A 100 -37.40 22.30 19.58
CA HIS A 100 -37.67 21.59 20.83
C HIS A 100 -38.41 22.46 21.85
N LEU A 101 -38.02 23.73 21.98
CA LEU A 101 -38.67 24.69 22.88
C LEU A 101 -40.10 25.01 22.43
N ALA A 102 -40.31 25.20 21.13
CA ALA A 102 -41.64 25.43 20.56
C ALA A 102 -42.58 24.24 20.81
N GLN A 103 -42.08 23.00 20.64
CA GLN A 103 -42.84 21.77 20.88
C GLN A 103 -43.18 21.55 22.36
N ALA A 104 -42.30 21.99 23.28
CA ALA A 104 -42.52 21.82 24.71
C ALA A 104 -43.54 22.81 25.31
N GLY A 105 -44.03 23.80 24.55
CA GLY A 105 -45.08 24.73 24.98
C GLY A 105 -44.75 25.59 26.20
N THR A 106 -43.47 25.61 26.63
CA THR A 106 -43.03 26.24 27.87
C THR A 106 -42.27 27.53 27.56
N ALA A 107 -42.72 28.66 28.10
CA ALA A 107 -42.03 29.94 27.92
C ALA A 107 -40.76 30.00 28.79
N LEU A 108 -39.59 30.03 28.15
CA LEU A 108 -38.34 30.32 28.84
C LEU A 108 -38.33 31.76 29.36
N LYS A 109 -37.54 32.02 30.41
CA LYS A 109 -37.23 33.41 30.81
C LYS A 109 -36.54 34.10 29.61
N PRO A 110 -36.99 35.29 29.16
CA PRO A 110 -36.49 35.94 27.94
C PRO A 110 -34.96 36.08 27.87
N ASP A 111 -34.31 36.35 29.01
CA ASP A 111 -32.86 36.54 29.11
C ASP A 111 -32.06 35.28 29.48
N SER A 112 -32.72 34.12 29.58
CA SER A 112 -32.03 32.85 29.83
C SER A 112 -31.05 32.51 28.71
N ILE A 113 -29.94 31.84 29.06
CA ILE A 113 -28.94 31.39 28.09
C ILE A 113 -29.58 30.50 27.02
N ALA A 114 -30.51 29.62 27.40
CA ALA A 114 -31.24 28.77 26.46
C ALA A 114 -32.09 29.56 25.45
N ALA A 115 -32.83 30.57 25.90
CA ALA A 115 -33.61 31.43 25.01
C ALA A 115 -32.70 32.23 24.07
N ARG A 116 -31.61 32.80 24.62
CA ARG A 116 -30.65 33.60 23.85
C ARG A 116 -29.89 32.77 22.81
N PHE A 117 -29.52 31.52 23.14
CA PHE A 117 -28.88 30.60 22.22
C PHE A 117 -29.84 30.13 21.12
N ALA A 118 -31.06 29.70 21.47
CA ALA A 118 -32.06 29.28 20.49
C ALA A 118 -32.43 30.40 19.51
N ALA A 119 -32.48 31.65 19.97
CA ALA A 119 -32.73 32.83 19.15
C ALA A 119 -31.49 33.35 18.41
N GLY A 120 -30.32 32.73 18.55
CA GLY A 120 -29.08 33.17 17.89
C GLY A 120 -28.57 34.55 18.34
N THR A 121 -28.99 35.03 19.52
CA THR A 121 -28.68 36.39 20.00
C THR A 121 -27.34 36.50 20.73
N LEU A 122 -26.69 35.37 21.01
CA LEU A 122 -25.35 35.32 21.58
C LEU A 122 -24.31 35.54 20.47
N GLU A 123 -23.40 36.47 20.69
CA GLU A 123 -22.33 36.77 19.73
C GLU A 123 -21.31 35.61 19.70
N PRO A 124 -21.11 34.93 18.56
CA PRO A 124 -20.22 33.78 18.50
C PRO A 124 -18.76 34.21 18.40
N VAL A 125 -17.90 33.60 19.22
CA VAL A 125 -16.46 33.83 19.25
C VAL A 125 -15.75 32.50 19.00
N TYR A 126 -14.91 32.44 17.97
CA TYR A 126 -14.17 31.25 17.59
C TYR A 126 -12.68 31.44 17.86
N LEU A 127 -12.13 30.66 18.79
CA LEU A 127 -10.76 30.82 19.27
C LEU A 127 -9.98 29.52 19.10
N ASP A 128 -8.69 29.66 18.80
CA ASP A 128 -7.76 28.56 18.96
C ASP A 128 -7.62 28.19 20.46
N THR A 129 -6.98 27.05 20.73
CA THR A 129 -6.86 26.55 22.10
C THR A 129 -6.07 27.50 23.00
N ALA A 130 -5.07 28.20 22.47
CA ALA A 130 -4.25 29.13 23.25
C ALA A 130 -5.03 30.38 23.66
N ALA A 131 -5.72 31.05 22.74
CA ALA A 131 -6.55 32.22 22.98
C ALA A 131 -7.77 31.87 23.83
N PHE A 132 -8.42 30.73 23.57
CA PHE A 132 -9.51 30.22 24.40
C PHE A 132 -9.08 30.06 25.87
N SER A 133 -7.90 29.46 26.09
CA SER A 133 -7.37 29.24 27.44
C SER A 133 -6.98 30.57 28.12
N ALA A 134 -6.47 31.54 27.37
CA ALA A 134 -6.17 32.88 27.88
C ALA A 134 -7.44 33.62 28.31
N MET A 135 -8.49 33.59 27.49
CA MET A 135 -9.77 34.22 27.77
C MET A 135 -10.49 33.55 28.96
N SER A 136 -10.52 32.21 29.01
CA SER A 136 -11.14 31.45 30.10
C SER A 136 -10.52 31.76 31.46
N ARG A 137 -9.20 32.00 31.53
CA ARG A 137 -8.51 32.38 32.78
C ARG A 137 -8.95 33.74 33.33
N GLY A 138 -9.40 34.65 32.46
CA GLY A 138 -9.88 35.99 32.85
C GLY A 138 -11.34 36.03 33.29
N MET A 139 -12.08 34.93 33.18
CA MET A 139 -13.51 34.87 33.53
C MET A 139 -13.75 34.66 35.04
N PRO A 140 -14.93 35.06 35.56
CA PRO A 140 -15.33 34.80 36.94
C PRO A 140 -15.24 33.32 37.31
N ALA A 141 -14.90 33.01 38.56
CA ALA A 141 -14.60 31.64 39.02
C ALA A 141 -15.71 30.61 38.71
N ARG A 142 -16.99 31.01 38.74
CA ARG A 142 -18.13 30.16 38.37
C ARG A 142 -18.15 29.81 36.88
N ALA A 143 -17.86 30.77 36.00
CA ALA A 143 -17.78 30.55 34.56
C ALA A 143 -16.54 29.70 34.20
N ARG A 144 -15.41 29.95 34.86
CA ARG A 144 -14.20 29.13 34.73
C ARG A 144 -14.39 27.68 35.21
N ALA A 145 -15.15 27.46 36.29
CA ALA A 145 -15.49 26.12 36.77
C ALA A 145 -16.44 25.37 35.83
N ALA A 146 -17.24 26.09 35.03
CA ALA A 146 -18.09 25.56 33.98
C ALA A 146 -17.38 25.43 32.61
N ALA A 147 -16.07 25.70 32.54
CA ALA A 147 -15.30 25.70 31.31
C ALA A 147 -15.13 24.30 30.71
N GLY A 148 -15.88 24.06 29.64
CA GLY A 148 -15.63 23.01 28.66
C GLY A 148 -15.02 23.59 27.38
N PRO A 149 -15.11 22.89 26.23
CA PRO A 149 -14.71 23.45 24.94
C PRO A 149 -15.70 24.52 24.41
N VAL A 150 -16.82 24.73 25.10
CA VAL A 150 -17.82 25.79 24.85
C VAL A 150 -18.04 26.56 26.16
N LEU A 151 -18.15 27.89 26.08
CA LEU A 151 -18.32 28.81 27.21
C LEU A 151 -19.29 29.94 26.89
N ILE A 152 -19.98 30.46 27.90
CA ILE A 152 -20.81 31.67 27.79
C ILE A 152 -20.19 32.79 28.63
N ASP A 153 -19.89 33.91 27.98
CA ASP A 153 -19.68 35.19 28.66
C ASP A 153 -21.03 35.91 28.77
N ALA A 154 -21.68 35.77 29.93
CA ALA A 154 -22.97 36.40 30.16
C ALA A 154 -22.88 37.94 30.25
N GLN A 155 -21.72 38.49 30.65
CA GLN A 155 -21.54 39.95 30.78
C GLN A 155 -21.49 40.62 29.41
N GLN A 156 -20.84 39.97 28.45
CA GLN A 156 -20.70 40.48 27.09
C GLN A 156 -21.70 39.85 26.10
N GLY A 157 -22.49 38.87 26.54
CA GLY A 157 -23.47 38.19 25.70
C GLY A 157 -22.85 37.32 24.62
N ARG A 158 -21.69 36.71 24.90
CA ARG A 158 -20.91 35.93 23.92
C ARG A 158 -21.00 34.43 24.18
N ILE A 159 -20.94 33.65 23.11
CA ILE A 159 -20.68 32.20 23.16
C ILE A 159 -19.34 31.91 22.51
N ILE A 160 -18.44 31.31 23.27
CA ILE A 160 -17.03 31.15 22.91
C ILE A 160 -16.74 29.68 22.68
N PHE A 161 -16.19 29.37 21.51
CA PHE A 161 -15.85 28.02 21.07
C PHE A 161 -14.34 27.85 20.94
N ASN A 162 -13.82 26.77 21.51
CA ASN A 162 -12.47 26.30 21.21
C ASN A 162 -12.51 25.53 19.89
N LEU A 163 -11.94 26.08 18.82
CA LEU A 163 -12.02 25.49 17.47
C LEU A 163 -11.52 24.05 17.40
N GLN A 164 -10.43 23.70 18.09
CA GLN A 164 -9.87 22.35 18.04
C GLN A 164 -10.58 21.34 18.95
N ARG A 165 -11.35 21.80 19.94
CA ARG A 165 -11.96 20.90 20.96
C ARG A 165 -13.48 20.89 20.94
N ALA A 166 -14.11 21.95 20.43
CA ALA A 166 -15.56 22.06 20.32
C ALA A 166 -16.11 21.24 19.16
N PHE A 167 -15.29 21.03 18.12
CA PHE A 167 -15.67 20.36 16.90
C PHE A 167 -14.86 19.07 16.70
N ALA A 168 -15.48 18.08 16.08
CA ALA A 168 -14.87 16.80 15.70
C ALA A 168 -14.68 16.74 14.16
N PRO A 169 -13.91 15.77 13.62
CA PRO A 169 -13.78 15.58 12.18
C PRO A 169 -15.14 15.48 11.47
N GLY A 170 -15.25 16.03 10.26
CA GLY A 170 -16.53 16.12 9.52
C GLY A 170 -17.47 17.22 10.01
N ASP A 171 -16.92 18.21 10.72
CA ASP A 171 -17.57 19.42 11.18
C ASP A 171 -18.76 19.31 12.14
N SER A 172 -18.82 18.21 12.87
CA SER A 172 -19.79 17.96 13.94
C SER A 172 -19.33 18.52 15.30
N PHE A 173 -20.27 18.68 16.24
CA PHE A 173 -19.96 19.03 17.63
C PHE A 173 -19.39 17.82 18.38
N SER A 174 -18.32 18.01 19.18
CA SER A 174 -17.78 16.93 20.02
C SER A 174 -18.69 16.61 21.21
N ASP A 175 -18.64 15.39 21.75
CA ASP A 175 -19.42 15.01 22.94
C ASP A 175 -19.15 15.92 24.14
N ALA A 176 -17.89 16.35 24.31
CA ALA A 176 -17.50 17.29 25.36
C ALA A 176 -18.13 18.67 25.15
N ALA A 177 -18.32 19.09 23.89
CA ALA A 177 -18.98 20.33 23.52
C ALA A 177 -20.49 20.26 23.71
N LEU A 178 -21.14 19.15 23.33
CA LEU A 178 -22.57 18.91 23.59
C LEU A 178 -22.86 18.89 25.08
N ALA A 179 -22.02 18.22 25.88
CA ALA A 179 -22.16 18.20 27.33
C ALA A 179 -21.93 19.58 27.97
N ALA A 180 -20.95 20.36 27.49
CA ALA A 180 -20.70 21.71 27.97
C ALA A 180 -21.85 22.67 27.61
N LEU A 181 -22.32 22.61 26.37
CA LEU A 181 -23.46 23.37 25.88
C LEU A 181 -24.72 23.01 26.68
N GLY A 182 -25.03 21.72 26.85
CA GLY A 182 -26.20 21.26 27.62
C GLY A 182 -26.21 21.77 29.06
N LYS A 183 -25.05 21.78 29.74
CA LYS A 183 -24.90 22.37 31.09
C LYS A 183 -25.17 23.88 31.11
N GLN A 184 -24.72 24.60 30.08
CA GLN A 184 -24.89 26.06 29.99
C GLN A 184 -26.31 26.46 29.62
N LEU A 185 -27.00 25.65 28.81
CA LEU A 185 -28.41 25.84 28.49
C LEU A 185 -29.32 25.55 29.70
N ASN A 186 -28.92 24.61 30.57
CA ASN A 186 -29.60 24.29 31.84
C ASN A 186 -31.11 24.08 31.70
N LEU A 187 -31.53 23.29 30.69
CA LEU A 187 -32.94 23.08 30.36
C LEU A 187 -33.76 22.50 31.53
N SER A 188 -33.16 21.61 32.33
CA SER A 188 -33.81 21.05 33.52
C SER A 188 -34.10 22.10 34.59
N GLY A 189 -33.24 23.12 34.73
CA GLY A 189 -33.50 24.29 35.60
C GLY A 189 -34.66 25.17 35.13
N HIS A 190 -35.14 24.95 33.90
CA HIS A 190 -36.34 25.56 33.32
C HIS A 190 -37.53 24.59 33.24
N GLY A 191 -37.45 23.41 33.88
CA GLY A 191 -38.51 22.41 33.86
C GLY A 191 -38.61 21.60 32.57
N LEU A 192 -37.59 21.66 31.71
CA LEU A 192 -37.55 20.98 30.41
C LEU A 192 -36.64 19.76 30.42
N ALA A 193 -37.07 18.70 29.73
CA ALA A 193 -36.21 17.56 29.46
C ALA A 193 -35.12 17.92 28.45
N THR A 194 -33.90 17.44 28.70
CA THR A 194 -32.77 17.58 27.76
C THR A 194 -33.00 16.66 26.56
N PRO A 195 -33.06 17.15 25.32
CA PRO A 195 -33.31 16.32 24.16
C PRO A 195 -32.16 15.36 23.88
N ASN A 196 -32.45 14.19 23.29
CA ASN A 196 -31.48 13.11 23.07
C ASN A 196 -30.22 13.57 22.31
N TRP A 197 -30.36 14.49 21.36
CA TRP A 197 -29.22 15.02 20.59
C TRP A 197 -28.29 15.91 21.43
N LEU A 198 -28.76 16.46 22.55
CA LEU A 198 -28.00 17.30 23.48
C LEU A 198 -27.49 16.49 24.69
N GLN A 199 -27.83 15.20 24.77
CA GLN A 199 -27.28 14.29 25.76
C GLN A 199 -26.00 13.67 25.21
N PRO A 200 -24.88 13.69 25.97
CA PRO A 200 -23.72 12.89 25.60
C PRO A 200 -24.11 11.41 25.56
N ALA A 201 -23.60 10.65 24.60
CA ALA A 201 -23.82 9.20 24.52
C ALA A 201 -23.53 8.57 25.91
N ALA A 202 -24.43 7.70 26.37
CA ALA A 202 -24.46 7.18 27.74
C ALA A 202 -23.07 6.76 28.25
N ARG A 203 -22.78 7.13 29.50
CA ARG A 203 -21.50 6.90 30.22
C ARG A 203 -20.87 5.56 29.83
N ALA A 204 -19.76 5.62 29.09
CA ALA A 204 -18.82 4.51 29.02
C ALA A 204 -18.34 4.17 30.46
N PRO A 205 -18.08 2.89 30.78
CA PRO A 205 -17.62 2.49 32.10
C PRO A 205 -16.35 3.26 32.50
N GLY A 206 -16.21 3.48 33.81
CA GLY A 206 -15.30 4.43 34.44
C GLY A 206 -13.88 4.40 33.89
N ARG A 207 -13.27 5.60 33.78
CA ARG A 207 -11.89 5.85 33.30
C ARG A 207 -11.37 4.67 32.49
N ARG A 208 -11.79 4.55 31.22
CA ARG A 208 -10.86 3.98 30.25
C ARG A 208 -9.59 4.81 30.44
N LYS A 209 -8.50 4.18 30.91
CA LYS A 209 -7.16 4.60 30.51
C LYS A 209 -7.33 5.05 29.06
N LEU A 210 -6.91 6.26 28.69
CA LEU A 210 -6.73 6.59 27.27
C LEU A 210 -6.08 5.34 26.69
N GLN A 211 -6.86 4.52 25.96
CA GLN A 211 -6.31 3.34 25.32
C GLN A 211 -5.32 3.99 24.38
N GLN A 212 -4.03 3.79 24.66
CA GLN A 212 -3.03 4.21 23.71
C GLN A 212 -3.50 3.64 22.38
N ALA A 213 -3.67 4.51 21.38
CA ALA A 213 -4.04 4.05 20.06
C ALA A 213 -3.10 2.89 19.73
N ALA A 214 -3.65 1.77 19.28
CA ALA A 214 -2.86 0.59 18.93
C ALA A 214 -1.74 1.05 18.00
N ARG A 215 -0.52 0.62 18.29
CA ARG A 215 0.68 0.98 17.53
C ARG A 215 1.46 -0.26 17.19
N TYR A 216 2.13 -0.18 16.06
CA TYR A 216 3.16 -1.14 15.71
C TYR A 216 4.37 -0.87 16.62
N HIS A 217 4.84 -1.89 17.33
CA HIS A 217 5.83 -1.76 18.41
C HIS A 217 7.27 -1.71 17.88
N GLY A 218 8.19 -1.28 18.75
CA GLY A 218 9.63 -1.22 18.47
C GLY A 218 10.15 0.18 18.22
N HIS A 219 11.47 0.32 18.31
CA HIS A 219 12.19 1.57 18.02
C HIS A 219 13.43 1.29 17.17
N GLU A 220 13.94 2.36 16.55
CA GLU A 220 15.17 2.29 15.77
C GLU A 220 16.36 1.94 16.67
N VAL A 221 17.18 0.99 16.21
CA VAL A 221 18.45 0.60 16.81
C VAL A 221 19.56 0.75 15.76
N PRO A 222 20.81 1.03 16.18
CA PRO A 222 21.91 1.20 15.22
C PRO A 222 22.22 -0.12 14.48
N ALA A 223 22.54 0.00 13.20
CA ALA A 223 23.11 -1.09 12.43
C ALA A 223 24.44 -1.58 13.05
N ARG A 224 24.73 -2.87 12.88
CA ARG A 224 26.02 -3.47 13.24
C ARG A 224 26.64 -4.01 11.95
N ASP A 225 27.89 -3.62 11.69
CA ASP A 225 28.62 -3.99 10.46
C ASP A 225 27.84 -3.73 9.16
N GLY A 226 27.06 -2.63 9.15
CA GLY A 226 26.26 -2.21 7.99
C GLY A 226 24.86 -2.84 7.90
N GLY A 227 24.48 -3.76 8.78
CA GLY A 227 23.18 -4.41 8.72
C GLY A 227 22.54 -4.74 10.07
N ALA A 228 21.58 -5.68 10.05
CA ALA A 228 20.79 -6.05 11.21
C ALA A 228 21.48 -7.15 12.02
N GLY A 229 22.37 -6.76 12.93
CA GLY A 229 23.14 -7.69 13.79
C GLY A 229 22.34 -8.44 14.86
N PHE A 230 21.03 -8.58 14.69
CA PHE A 230 20.18 -9.54 15.40
C PHE A 230 19.76 -10.73 14.52
N PHE A 231 20.14 -10.71 13.24
CA PHE A 231 20.19 -11.90 12.40
C PHE A 231 21.63 -12.44 12.33
N LYS A 232 21.80 -13.71 11.99
CA LYS A 232 23.10 -14.33 11.74
C LYS A 232 23.50 -14.13 10.28
N ALA A 233 24.81 -14.05 10.01
CA ALA A 233 25.33 -14.11 8.64
C ALA A 233 24.94 -15.43 7.95
N ASN A 234 24.76 -15.44 6.63
CA ASN A 234 24.46 -16.67 5.89
C ASN A 234 25.42 -17.83 6.20
N ASP A 235 24.90 -19.05 6.42
CA ASP A 235 25.72 -20.24 6.61
C ASP A 235 26.11 -20.88 5.27
N HIS A 236 27.31 -20.53 4.81
CA HIS A 236 27.84 -21.01 3.54
C HIS A 236 28.64 -22.31 3.62
N ARG A 237 28.63 -23.04 4.75
CA ARG A 237 29.44 -24.27 4.89
C ARG A 237 29.18 -25.30 3.79
N LEU A 238 27.95 -25.40 3.28
CA LEU A 238 27.60 -26.29 2.17
C LEU A 238 28.10 -25.79 0.81
N LEU A 239 28.35 -24.48 0.68
CA LEU A 239 28.84 -23.78 -0.49
C LEU A 239 30.37 -23.58 -0.45
N GLU A 240 31.02 -23.93 0.65
CA GLU A 240 32.45 -23.68 0.88
C GLU A 240 33.31 -24.37 -0.18
N GLY A 241 34.22 -23.61 -0.80
CA GLY A 241 35.06 -24.08 -1.90
C GLY A 241 34.33 -24.25 -3.24
N LYS A 242 33.01 -24.03 -3.31
CA LYS A 242 32.21 -24.26 -4.53
C LYS A 242 31.84 -22.97 -5.28
N GLN A 243 32.30 -21.81 -4.82
CA GLN A 243 31.92 -20.54 -5.44
C GLN A 243 32.36 -20.43 -6.90
N ALA A 244 33.53 -20.96 -7.25
CA ALA A 244 33.98 -21.00 -8.65
C ALA A 244 33.11 -21.93 -9.50
N LEU A 245 32.73 -23.09 -8.96
CA LEU A 245 31.82 -24.04 -9.62
C LEU A 245 30.48 -23.37 -9.91
N LEU A 246 29.87 -22.74 -8.89
CA LEU A 246 28.57 -22.09 -8.98
C LEU A 246 28.61 -20.92 -9.96
N ARG A 247 29.63 -20.05 -9.89
CA ARG A 247 29.80 -18.96 -10.87
C ARG A 247 29.91 -19.47 -12.32
N ASN A 248 30.64 -20.56 -12.55
CA ASN A 248 30.84 -21.11 -13.89
C ASN A 248 29.55 -21.73 -14.47
N HIS A 249 28.70 -22.31 -13.60
CA HIS A 249 27.49 -23.01 -14.02
C HIS A 249 26.21 -22.18 -13.86
N ARG A 250 26.27 -21.00 -13.23
CA ARG A 250 25.09 -20.15 -13.03
C ARG A 250 24.38 -19.82 -14.34
N LYS A 251 25.14 -19.56 -15.41
CA LYS A 251 24.60 -19.25 -16.75
C LYS A 251 23.85 -20.41 -17.41
N SER A 252 23.97 -21.65 -16.94
CA SER A 252 23.18 -22.78 -17.45
C SER A 252 21.84 -22.94 -16.74
N LEU A 253 21.59 -22.20 -15.65
CA LEU A 253 20.41 -22.32 -14.79
C LEU A 253 19.78 -20.96 -14.46
N VAL A 254 20.37 -19.87 -14.94
CA VAL A 254 19.85 -18.51 -14.84
C VAL A 254 19.93 -17.91 -16.22
N HIS A 255 18.78 -17.68 -16.82
CA HIS A 255 18.68 -17.26 -18.21
C HIS A 255 18.43 -15.76 -18.34
N ASP A 256 19.28 -15.10 -19.13
CA ASP A 256 19.03 -13.73 -19.59
C ASP A 256 17.79 -13.71 -20.51
N HIS A 257 17.09 -12.57 -20.59
CA HIS A 257 15.93 -12.39 -21.47
C HIS A 257 14.79 -13.41 -21.26
N TYR A 258 14.68 -14.00 -20.07
CA TYR A 258 13.78 -15.12 -19.82
C TYR A 258 12.34 -14.85 -20.24
N PHE A 259 11.79 -13.68 -19.92
CA PHE A 259 10.41 -13.32 -20.29
C PHE A 259 10.22 -12.90 -21.75
N GLU A 260 11.31 -12.66 -22.48
CA GLU A 260 11.24 -12.38 -23.91
C GLU A 260 11.24 -13.67 -24.75
N ALA A 261 11.64 -14.80 -24.16
CA ALA A 261 11.81 -16.03 -24.88
C ALA A 261 10.51 -16.57 -25.50
N PRO A 262 10.56 -17.12 -26.74
CA PRO A 262 9.41 -17.77 -27.36
C PRO A 262 8.88 -18.98 -26.58
N SER A 263 9.73 -19.60 -25.75
CA SER A 263 9.36 -20.65 -24.81
C SER A 263 10.29 -20.60 -23.61
N THR A 264 9.75 -20.22 -22.45
CA THR A 264 10.46 -20.31 -21.17
C THR A 264 10.72 -21.76 -20.78
N ARG A 265 9.80 -22.67 -21.10
CA ARG A 265 9.98 -24.12 -20.89
C ARG A 265 11.20 -24.69 -21.63
N ALA A 266 11.52 -24.17 -22.81
CA ALA A 266 12.61 -24.68 -23.64
C ALA A 266 14.00 -24.40 -23.06
N PHE A 267 14.14 -23.43 -22.15
CA PHE A 267 15.39 -23.20 -21.42
C PHE A 267 15.71 -24.33 -20.43
N GLY A 268 14.71 -25.11 -20.00
CA GLY A 268 14.89 -26.10 -18.95
C GLY A 268 14.82 -25.46 -17.56
N LYS A 269 15.77 -25.79 -16.68
CA LYS A 269 15.74 -25.35 -15.29
C LYS A 269 16.17 -23.89 -15.14
N ASP A 270 15.38 -23.08 -14.46
CA ASP A 270 15.68 -21.69 -14.12
C ASP A 270 15.50 -21.43 -12.63
N VAL A 271 16.32 -20.53 -12.05
CA VAL A 271 16.21 -20.09 -10.66
C VAL A 271 15.93 -18.60 -10.58
N MET A 272 14.82 -18.26 -9.94
CA MET A 272 14.34 -16.91 -9.69
C MET A 272 14.50 -16.56 -8.20
N VAL A 273 14.95 -15.35 -7.91
CA VAL A 273 15.13 -14.88 -6.52
C VAL A 273 13.90 -14.12 -6.01
N HIS A 274 13.41 -14.52 -4.84
CA HIS A 274 12.19 -14.02 -4.21
C HIS A 274 12.40 -12.70 -3.46
N ARG A 275 11.60 -11.67 -3.77
CA ARG A 275 11.73 -10.28 -3.28
C ARG A 275 13.08 -9.62 -3.59
N GLY A 276 13.70 -10.04 -4.69
CA GLY A 276 15.11 -9.81 -5.00
C GLY A 276 16.05 -10.64 -4.10
N LEU A 277 17.36 -10.44 -4.19
CA LEU A 277 18.30 -11.17 -3.34
C LEU A 277 18.56 -10.39 -2.05
N PHE A 278 17.58 -10.37 -1.15
CA PHE A 278 17.68 -9.63 0.12
C PHE A 278 18.55 -10.38 1.15
N ASP A 279 19.16 -9.63 2.06
CA ASP A 279 20.01 -10.15 3.13
C ASP A 279 19.91 -9.21 4.34
N ASN A 280 19.09 -9.60 5.31
CA ASN A 280 18.82 -8.80 6.50
C ASN A 280 20.09 -8.57 7.34
N HIS A 281 20.96 -9.58 7.48
CA HIS A 281 22.21 -9.43 8.20
C HIS A 281 23.15 -8.42 7.51
N ALA A 282 23.20 -8.41 6.18
CA ALA A 282 24.00 -7.46 5.40
C ALA A 282 23.34 -6.08 5.21
N GLY A 283 22.15 -5.85 5.77
CA GLY A 283 21.45 -4.56 5.67
C GLY A 283 20.72 -4.34 4.34
N ILE A 284 20.50 -5.40 3.56
CA ILE A 284 19.84 -5.36 2.25
C ILE A 284 18.36 -5.74 2.44
N PRO A 285 17.42 -4.77 2.46
CA PRO A 285 16.02 -5.05 2.70
C PRO A 285 15.36 -5.73 1.49
N GLU A 286 14.32 -6.53 1.76
CA GLU A 286 13.46 -7.11 0.71
C GLU A 286 12.77 -6.03 -0.14
N ASN A 287 12.44 -6.37 -1.40
CA ASN A 287 11.72 -5.50 -2.33
C ASN A 287 12.39 -4.11 -2.50
N SER A 288 13.71 -4.07 -2.63
CA SER A 288 14.51 -2.83 -2.72
C SER A 288 15.40 -2.80 -3.95
N LEU A 289 15.87 -1.60 -4.33
CA LEU A 289 16.86 -1.50 -5.41
C LEU A 289 18.18 -2.18 -5.03
N ALA A 290 18.57 -2.15 -3.74
CA ALA A 290 19.71 -2.89 -3.23
C ALA A 290 19.56 -4.42 -3.37
N SER A 291 18.37 -5.00 -3.17
CA SER A 291 18.17 -6.44 -3.37
C SER A 291 18.24 -6.86 -4.84
N ILE A 292 17.88 -5.95 -5.76
CA ILE A 292 18.05 -6.12 -7.21
C ILE A 292 19.52 -6.04 -7.59
N ASP A 293 20.25 -5.06 -7.05
CA ASP A 293 21.68 -4.88 -7.30
C ASP A 293 22.47 -6.08 -6.81
N HIS A 294 22.17 -6.53 -5.59
CA HIS A 294 22.77 -7.72 -5.02
C HIS A 294 22.48 -8.96 -5.88
N ALA A 295 21.24 -9.16 -6.32
CA ALA A 295 20.90 -10.27 -7.22
C ALA A 295 21.73 -10.21 -8.52
N TYR A 296 21.82 -9.02 -9.13
CA TYR A 296 22.56 -8.82 -10.37
C TYR A 296 24.06 -9.11 -10.21
N GLU A 297 24.68 -8.60 -9.14
CA GLU A 297 26.08 -8.83 -8.77
C GLU A 297 26.35 -10.32 -8.50
N GLN A 298 25.41 -11.00 -7.85
CA GLN A 298 25.41 -12.45 -7.69
C GLN A 298 24.94 -13.17 -8.96
N GLY A 299 24.95 -12.54 -10.12
CA GLY A 299 24.70 -13.20 -11.42
C GLY A 299 23.28 -13.74 -11.61
N TYR A 300 22.32 -13.37 -10.77
CA TYR A 300 20.91 -13.66 -10.96
C TYR A 300 20.27 -12.65 -11.89
N ARG A 301 19.31 -13.11 -12.70
CA ARG A 301 18.67 -12.32 -13.76
C ARG A 301 17.16 -12.40 -13.73
N ASN A 302 16.60 -13.37 -13.03
CA ASN A 302 15.17 -13.53 -12.89
C ASN A 302 14.81 -13.26 -11.43
N LEU A 303 13.92 -12.30 -11.21
CA LEU A 303 13.50 -11.83 -9.90
C LEU A 303 11.99 -11.94 -9.77
N GLU A 304 11.53 -12.06 -8.54
CA GLU A 304 10.16 -11.71 -8.16
C GLU A 304 10.22 -10.54 -7.17
N LEU A 305 9.25 -9.62 -7.30
CA LEU A 305 9.10 -8.45 -6.43
C LEU A 305 7.62 -8.20 -6.18
N ASP A 306 7.27 -7.91 -4.93
CA ASP A 306 5.89 -7.64 -4.51
C ASP A 306 5.42 -6.24 -4.89
N VAL A 307 4.14 -6.12 -5.25
CA VAL A 307 3.52 -4.85 -5.62
C VAL A 307 2.31 -4.52 -4.76
N GLU A 308 2.27 -3.28 -4.30
CA GLU A 308 1.08 -2.60 -3.78
C GLU A 308 0.84 -1.30 -4.56
N VAL A 309 -0.30 -0.64 -4.32
CA VAL A 309 -0.67 0.60 -5.02
C VAL A 309 -0.96 1.71 -4.01
N SER A 310 -0.35 2.88 -4.24
CA SER A 310 -0.54 4.09 -3.44
C SER A 310 -1.95 4.68 -3.59
N ALA A 311 -2.32 5.64 -2.74
CA ALA A 311 -3.62 6.31 -2.78
C ALA A 311 -3.91 7.04 -4.10
N ASP A 312 -2.86 7.51 -4.78
CA ASP A 312 -2.88 8.18 -6.08
C ASP A 312 -2.65 7.21 -7.27
N GLY A 313 -2.69 5.90 -7.03
CA GLY A 313 -2.71 4.88 -8.09
C GLY A 313 -1.34 4.50 -8.65
N VAL A 314 -0.24 4.84 -7.96
CA VAL A 314 1.12 4.48 -8.37
C VAL A 314 1.49 3.11 -7.79
N PRO A 315 1.87 2.13 -8.63
CA PRO A 315 2.37 0.85 -8.14
C PRO A 315 3.76 1.01 -7.50
N VAL A 316 3.96 0.43 -6.32
CA VAL A 316 5.18 0.52 -5.50
C VAL A 316 5.66 -0.87 -5.06
N LEU A 317 6.96 -1.00 -4.78
CA LEU A 317 7.54 -2.23 -4.25
C LEU A 317 7.20 -2.39 -2.77
N MET A 318 6.32 -3.34 -2.44
CA MET A 318 5.87 -3.58 -1.08
C MET A 318 5.20 -4.95 -0.97
N HIS A 319 5.57 -5.73 0.05
CA HIS A 319 4.91 -7.02 0.30
C HIS A 319 3.58 -6.86 1.07
N ASP A 320 3.60 -6.05 2.12
CA ASP A 320 2.48 -5.89 3.05
C ASP A 320 1.50 -4.83 2.53
N PHE A 321 0.20 -5.03 2.78
CA PHE A 321 -0.85 -4.03 2.56
C PHE A 321 -0.68 -2.78 3.44
N SER A 322 0.25 -2.79 4.40
CA SER A 322 0.51 -1.72 5.36
C SER A 322 1.99 -1.49 5.64
N VAL A 323 2.38 -0.25 5.92
CA VAL A 323 3.79 0.20 5.96
C VAL A 323 4.52 -0.01 7.31
N GLY A 324 3.88 -0.62 8.31
CA GLY A 324 4.45 -0.71 9.67
C GLY A 324 5.66 -1.63 9.79
N ARG A 325 5.59 -2.83 9.20
CA ARG A 325 6.69 -3.81 9.26
C ARG A 325 7.90 -3.33 8.45
N MET A 326 7.68 -3.04 7.17
CA MET A 326 8.75 -2.77 6.19
C MET A 326 9.27 -1.34 6.24
N ALA A 327 8.51 -0.36 6.74
CA ALA A 327 8.92 1.04 6.76
C ALA A 327 8.87 1.70 8.16
N GLY A 328 8.65 0.90 9.21
CA GLY A 328 8.73 1.40 10.59
C GLY A 328 7.58 2.30 11.03
N ASP A 329 6.49 2.41 10.25
CA ASP A 329 5.37 3.30 10.59
C ASP A 329 4.62 2.80 11.85
N PRO A 330 4.63 3.55 12.96
CA PRO A 330 4.03 3.09 14.21
C PRO A 330 2.50 3.01 14.13
N GLN A 331 1.88 3.64 13.12
CA GLN A 331 0.44 3.53 12.89
C GLN A 331 0.09 2.36 11.97
N ASN A 332 1.08 1.70 11.34
CA ASN A 332 0.87 0.66 10.34
C ASN A 332 -0.15 1.07 9.26
N ARG A 333 -0.07 2.30 8.74
CA ARG A 333 -1.06 2.81 7.75
C ARG A 333 -1.12 1.91 6.52
N LEU A 334 -2.28 1.83 5.86
CA LEU A 334 -2.43 1.07 4.62
C LEU A 334 -1.70 1.78 3.48
N VAL A 335 -1.04 1.02 2.60
CA VAL A 335 -0.34 1.60 1.43
C VAL A 335 -1.32 2.40 0.56
N SER A 336 -2.52 1.86 0.36
CA SER A 336 -3.61 2.49 -0.41
C SER A 336 -4.18 3.78 0.20
N GLN A 337 -3.72 4.18 1.39
CA GLN A 337 -4.11 5.42 2.05
C GLN A 337 -3.02 6.50 2.01
N LEU A 338 -1.85 6.18 1.47
CA LEU A 338 -0.71 7.09 1.40
C LEU A 338 -0.42 7.48 -0.05
N PRO A 339 -0.24 8.78 -0.35
CA PRO A 339 0.18 9.19 -1.68
C PRO A 339 1.62 8.74 -1.96
N PHE A 340 1.97 8.52 -3.22
CA PHE A 340 3.30 8.06 -3.60
C PHE A 340 4.41 9.03 -3.18
N ALA A 341 4.13 10.33 -3.18
CA ALA A 341 5.06 11.35 -2.69
C ALA A 341 5.45 11.16 -1.21
N GLU A 342 4.57 10.60 -0.38
CA GLU A 342 4.92 10.25 1.00
C GLU A 342 5.67 8.91 1.04
N LEU A 343 5.16 7.89 0.33
CA LEU A 343 5.75 6.54 0.32
C LEU A 343 7.21 6.56 -0.15
N ARG A 344 7.54 7.30 -1.20
CA ARG A 344 8.91 7.36 -1.77
C ARG A 344 9.97 7.89 -0.80
N GLU A 345 9.54 8.66 0.21
CA GLU A 345 10.39 9.23 1.26
C GLU A 345 10.46 8.34 2.52
N MET A 346 9.62 7.30 2.60
CA MET A 346 9.64 6.38 3.73
C MET A 346 10.84 5.42 3.59
N PRO A 347 11.71 5.34 4.61
CA PRO A 347 12.83 4.41 4.60
C PRO A 347 12.34 2.97 4.75
N LEU A 348 13.02 2.04 4.10
CA LEU A 348 12.88 0.63 4.42
C LEU A 348 13.63 0.31 5.71
N VAL A 349 13.06 -0.58 6.52
CA VAL A 349 13.63 -1.02 7.79
C VAL A 349 13.70 -2.55 7.83
N ILE A 350 14.73 -3.06 8.50
CA ILE A 350 14.87 -4.48 8.82
C ILE A 350 14.47 -4.65 10.27
N ARG A 351 13.44 -5.44 10.53
CA ARG A 351 12.81 -5.54 11.84
C ARG A 351 13.23 -6.82 12.56
N ASN A 352 13.54 -6.69 13.84
CA ASN A 352 13.74 -7.80 14.74
C ASN A 352 12.36 -8.39 15.12
N PRO A 353 12.01 -9.59 14.68
CA PRO A 353 10.74 -10.23 15.03
C PRO A 353 10.62 -10.53 16.53
N SER A 354 11.73 -10.68 17.27
CA SER A 354 11.71 -11.02 18.70
C SER A 354 11.16 -9.88 19.57
N ASP A 355 11.70 -8.67 19.42
CA ASP A 355 11.40 -7.52 20.30
C ASP A 355 10.71 -6.35 19.58
N GLY A 356 10.67 -6.38 18.25
CA GLY A 356 10.08 -5.35 17.40
C GLY A 356 11.03 -4.22 17.05
N ASN A 357 12.23 -4.14 17.65
CA ASN A 357 13.21 -3.12 17.27
C ASN A 357 13.61 -3.26 15.80
N TYR A 358 14.11 -2.20 15.19
CA TYR A 358 14.43 -2.23 13.77
C TYR A 358 15.70 -1.43 13.44
N VAL A 359 16.41 -1.88 12.42
CA VAL A 359 17.50 -1.12 11.79
C VAL A 359 16.90 -0.39 10.60
N LYS A 360 17.11 0.93 10.54
CA LYS A 360 16.77 1.74 9.38
C LYS A 360 17.85 1.58 8.30
N THR A 361 17.43 1.37 7.06
CA THR A 361 18.34 1.25 5.90
C THR A 361 18.46 2.58 5.16
N ASP A 362 19.36 2.64 4.17
CA ASP A 362 19.49 3.76 3.24
C ASP A 362 18.53 3.68 2.04
N GLN A 363 17.77 2.59 1.93
CA GLN A 363 16.77 2.38 0.89
C GLN A 363 15.43 3.02 1.27
N THR A 364 14.64 3.40 0.28
CA THR A 364 13.25 3.84 0.46
C THR A 364 12.30 2.99 -0.39
N ILE A 365 10.99 3.16 -0.19
CA ILE A 365 9.97 2.46 -0.99
C ILE A 365 10.04 2.97 -2.44
N ALA A 366 10.45 2.10 -3.37
CA ALA A 366 10.56 2.45 -4.78
C ALA A 366 9.23 2.30 -5.53
N GLY A 367 9.00 3.16 -6.52
CA GLY A 367 7.94 2.93 -7.51
C GLY A 367 8.30 1.80 -8.47
N VAL A 368 7.31 1.06 -8.99
CA VAL A 368 7.56 -0.02 -9.97
C VAL A 368 8.17 0.53 -11.26
N GLU A 369 7.79 1.74 -11.70
CA GLU A 369 8.40 2.39 -12.86
C GLU A 369 9.88 2.68 -12.64
N GLN A 370 10.22 3.31 -11.50
CA GLN A 370 11.60 3.57 -11.07
C GLN A 370 12.43 2.28 -11.03
N MET A 371 11.86 1.22 -10.46
CA MET A 371 12.51 -0.08 -10.36
C MET A 371 12.77 -0.70 -11.74
N LEU A 372 11.79 -0.71 -12.64
CA LEU A 372 11.96 -1.29 -13.98
C LEU A 372 12.98 -0.49 -14.80
N GLU A 373 13.03 0.84 -14.65
CA GLU A 373 14.09 1.65 -15.24
C GLU A 373 15.47 1.33 -14.68
N HIS A 374 15.57 1.07 -13.38
CA HIS A 374 16.81 0.63 -12.74
C HIS A 374 17.27 -0.73 -13.29
N VAL A 375 16.34 -1.67 -13.46
CA VAL A 375 16.60 -2.97 -14.10
C VAL A 375 17.05 -2.82 -15.55
N LEU A 376 16.41 -1.96 -16.34
CA LEU A 376 16.78 -1.75 -17.76
C LEU A 376 18.15 -1.09 -17.95
N LYS A 377 18.68 -0.41 -16.93
CA LYS A 377 20.03 0.17 -16.94
C LYS A 377 21.13 -0.88 -16.72
N LYS A 378 20.78 -2.11 -16.33
CA LYS A 378 21.75 -3.18 -16.13
C LYS A 378 22.37 -3.64 -17.47
N PRO A 379 23.69 -3.88 -17.51
CA PRO A 379 24.37 -4.34 -18.72
C PRO A 379 23.78 -5.62 -19.32
N GLU A 380 23.49 -6.62 -18.49
CA GLU A 380 22.72 -7.79 -18.91
C GLU A 380 21.24 -7.65 -18.51
N PRO A 381 20.32 -8.05 -19.39
CA PRO A 381 18.89 -7.92 -19.13
C PRO A 381 18.40 -8.84 -18.03
N MET A 382 17.48 -8.33 -17.23
CA MET A 382 16.80 -9.06 -16.16
C MET A 382 15.30 -9.17 -16.45
N SER A 383 14.67 -10.21 -15.91
CA SER A 383 13.23 -10.43 -15.92
C SER A 383 12.68 -10.34 -14.50
N VAL A 384 11.56 -9.65 -14.32
CA VAL A 384 10.94 -9.37 -13.02
C VAL A 384 9.47 -9.76 -13.04
N ALA A 385 9.11 -10.80 -12.29
CA ALA A 385 7.73 -11.12 -11.99
C ALA A 385 7.22 -10.17 -10.90
N LEU A 386 6.20 -9.38 -11.20
CA LEU A 386 5.59 -8.42 -10.30
C LEU A 386 4.41 -9.08 -9.59
N ASP A 387 4.59 -9.42 -8.31
CA ASP A 387 3.62 -10.14 -7.50
C ASP A 387 2.46 -9.24 -7.07
N CYS A 388 1.39 -9.27 -7.87
CA CYS A 388 0.24 -8.39 -7.71
C CYS A 388 -0.82 -9.06 -6.84
N LYS A 389 -1.09 -8.46 -5.68
CA LYS A 389 -2.17 -8.86 -4.76
C LYS A 389 -3.43 -8.03 -5.04
N GLU A 390 -4.60 -8.58 -4.74
CA GLU A 390 -5.91 -7.95 -5.05
C GLU A 390 -6.01 -7.44 -6.50
N ASP A 391 -6.34 -6.16 -6.71
CA ASP A 391 -6.52 -5.48 -8.01
C ASP A 391 -5.32 -4.59 -8.39
N THR A 392 -4.14 -4.86 -7.83
CA THR A 392 -2.91 -4.10 -8.13
C THR A 392 -2.38 -4.37 -9.54
N GLY A 393 -2.73 -5.52 -10.15
CA GLY A 393 -2.30 -5.89 -11.49
C GLY A 393 -2.78 -4.90 -12.56
N GLU A 394 -3.94 -4.27 -12.36
CA GLU A 394 -4.49 -3.27 -13.25
C GLU A 394 -3.58 -2.04 -13.30
N ALA A 395 -3.10 -1.54 -12.15
CA ALA A 395 -2.18 -0.40 -12.08
C ALA A 395 -0.86 -0.69 -12.81
N VAL A 396 -0.31 -1.89 -12.62
CA VAL A 396 0.89 -2.34 -13.34
C VAL A 396 0.63 -2.44 -14.84
N ALA A 397 -0.50 -2.99 -15.28
CA ALA A 397 -0.83 -3.05 -16.69
C ALA A 397 -0.97 -1.65 -17.30
N MET A 398 -1.61 -0.70 -16.61
CA MET A 398 -1.69 0.69 -17.07
C MET A 398 -0.30 1.32 -17.24
N LEU A 399 0.61 1.11 -16.28
CA LEU A 399 2.01 1.50 -16.39
C LEU A 399 2.67 0.89 -17.63
N LEU A 400 2.59 -0.44 -17.82
CA LEU A 400 3.21 -1.13 -18.94
C LEU A 400 2.58 -0.78 -20.29
N MET A 401 1.30 -0.39 -20.33
CA MET A 401 0.66 0.14 -21.52
C MET A 401 1.21 1.52 -21.90
N ARG A 402 1.41 2.40 -20.91
CA ARG A 402 2.04 3.72 -21.07
C ARG A 402 3.51 3.64 -21.45
N ARG A 403 4.25 2.70 -20.84
CA ARG A 403 5.69 2.51 -20.98
C ARG A 403 6.03 1.17 -21.66
N PRO A 404 5.85 1.08 -22.99
CA PRO A 404 6.10 -0.16 -23.75
C PRO A 404 7.54 -0.67 -23.65
N ASP A 405 8.49 0.22 -23.41
CA ASP A 405 9.91 -0.07 -23.21
C ASP A 405 10.17 -0.97 -21.98
N LEU A 406 9.32 -0.87 -20.96
CA LEU A 406 9.46 -1.65 -19.71
C LEU A 406 8.91 -3.08 -19.81
N ARG A 407 8.06 -3.37 -20.80
CA ARG A 407 7.35 -4.67 -20.92
C ARG A 407 8.28 -5.86 -21.01
N LYS A 408 9.43 -5.69 -21.66
CA LYS A 408 10.40 -6.78 -21.89
C LYS A 408 10.97 -7.34 -20.60
N ALA A 409 11.08 -6.50 -19.56
CA ALA A 409 11.65 -6.87 -18.27
C ALA A 409 10.58 -7.30 -17.25
N ALA A 410 9.29 -7.19 -17.56
CA ALA A 410 8.23 -7.35 -16.58
C ALA A 410 7.22 -8.44 -16.96
N ALA A 411 6.69 -9.15 -15.97
CA ALA A 411 5.48 -9.93 -16.08
C ALA A 411 4.57 -9.67 -14.87
N ILE A 412 3.26 -9.57 -15.11
CA ILE A 412 2.28 -9.36 -14.04
C ILE A 412 1.90 -10.73 -13.47
N LYS A 413 2.24 -10.98 -12.21
CA LYS A 413 1.88 -12.22 -11.52
C LYS A 413 0.54 -12.04 -10.81
N VAL A 414 -0.43 -12.91 -11.13
CA VAL A 414 -1.85 -12.75 -10.76
C VAL A 414 -2.41 -14.02 -10.14
N TYR A 415 -3.25 -13.88 -9.12
CA TYR A 415 -3.76 -15.01 -8.35
C TYR A 415 -5.25 -15.25 -8.61
N ALA A 416 -5.61 -16.52 -8.78
CA ALA A 416 -7.01 -16.97 -8.83
C ALA A 416 -7.84 -16.54 -7.61
N LYS A 417 -7.21 -16.43 -6.43
CA LYS A 417 -7.85 -15.95 -5.20
C LYS A 417 -8.40 -14.51 -5.34
N TYR A 418 -7.70 -13.65 -6.06
CA TYR A 418 -8.09 -12.24 -6.26
C TYR A 418 -8.90 -12.06 -7.54
N TYR A 419 -8.56 -12.82 -8.59
CA TYR A 419 -9.23 -12.81 -9.88
C TYR A 419 -10.10 -14.05 -10.08
N THR A 420 -11.09 -14.25 -9.21
CA THR A 420 -12.04 -15.39 -9.32
C THR A 420 -12.79 -15.41 -10.65
N GLY A 421 -13.03 -14.26 -11.29
CA GLY A 421 -13.60 -14.15 -12.63
C GLY A 421 -12.58 -14.21 -13.79
N GLY A 422 -11.31 -14.49 -13.47
CA GLY A 422 -10.19 -14.56 -14.42
C GLY A 422 -9.93 -13.26 -15.17
N PHE A 423 -9.43 -13.36 -16.40
CA PHE A 423 -9.09 -12.20 -17.22
C PHE A 423 -10.28 -11.28 -17.52
N ASP A 424 -11.52 -11.79 -17.50
CA ASP A 424 -12.70 -10.94 -17.70
C ASP A 424 -12.97 -10.01 -16.49
N GLN A 425 -12.62 -10.44 -15.27
CA GLN A 425 -12.62 -9.56 -14.10
C GLN A 425 -11.56 -8.48 -14.23
N PHE A 426 -10.35 -8.84 -14.68
CA PHE A 426 -9.28 -7.89 -14.93
C PHE A 426 -9.68 -6.82 -15.96
N LEU A 427 -10.27 -7.22 -17.09
CA LEU A 427 -10.82 -6.29 -18.07
C LEU A 427 -11.98 -5.46 -17.53
N SER A 428 -12.88 -6.07 -16.75
CA SER A 428 -13.99 -5.36 -16.10
C SER A 428 -13.47 -4.18 -15.26
N ASN A 429 -12.41 -4.39 -14.49
CA ASN A 429 -11.77 -3.37 -13.67
C ASN A 429 -11.08 -2.29 -14.51
N LEU A 430 -10.37 -2.67 -15.59
CA LEU A 430 -9.79 -1.71 -16.51
C LEU A 430 -10.85 -0.89 -17.27
N TYR A 431 -11.95 -1.50 -17.68
CA TYR A 431 -13.07 -0.81 -18.31
C TYR A 431 -13.69 0.24 -17.39
N LYS A 432 -13.78 -0.04 -16.08
CA LYS A 432 -14.21 0.94 -15.08
C LYS A 432 -13.22 2.11 -14.99
N HIS A 433 -11.92 1.84 -14.97
CA HIS A 433 -10.87 2.88 -14.96
C HIS A 433 -10.88 3.75 -16.21
N TYR A 434 -10.85 3.13 -17.39
CA TYR A 434 -10.84 3.82 -18.68
C TYR A 434 -12.20 4.34 -19.13
N GLN A 435 -13.27 4.06 -18.37
CA GLN A 435 -14.64 4.39 -18.74
C GLN A 435 -15.00 3.85 -20.12
N ILE A 436 -14.70 2.57 -20.35
CA ILE A 436 -15.07 1.82 -21.55
C ILE A 436 -16.33 1.05 -21.23
N ASN A 437 -17.40 1.27 -22.00
CA ASN A 437 -18.59 0.45 -21.83
C ASN A 437 -18.34 -0.96 -22.39
N PRO A 438 -18.63 -2.03 -21.63
CA PRO A 438 -18.40 -3.38 -22.10
C PRO A 438 -19.28 -3.77 -23.29
N LEU A 439 -20.46 -3.16 -23.47
CA LEU A 439 -21.45 -3.55 -24.49
C LEU A 439 -21.65 -2.54 -25.61
N HIS A 440 -21.47 -1.24 -25.32
CA HIS A 440 -21.87 -0.20 -26.26
C HIS A 440 -21.05 -0.28 -27.56
N SER A 441 -21.72 -0.22 -28.70
CA SER A 441 -21.13 -0.36 -30.04
C SER A 441 -20.00 0.64 -30.31
N GLN A 442 -20.20 1.90 -29.92
CA GLN A 442 -19.19 2.97 -30.05
C GLN A 442 -17.89 2.72 -29.26
N ASP A 443 -17.91 1.85 -28.25
CA ASP A 443 -16.72 1.51 -27.48
C ASP A 443 -15.97 0.28 -28.02
N ALA A 444 -16.51 -0.43 -29.02
CA ALA A 444 -15.85 -1.60 -29.62
C ALA A 444 -14.40 -1.30 -30.10
N PRO A 445 -14.11 -0.16 -30.76
CA PRO A 445 -12.73 0.17 -31.13
C PRO A 445 -11.80 0.35 -29.92
N ARG A 446 -12.32 0.87 -28.79
CA ARG A 446 -11.57 1.07 -27.54
C ARG A 446 -11.32 -0.26 -26.83
N ARG A 447 -12.31 -1.16 -26.79
CA ARG A 447 -12.14 -2.55 -26.30
C ARG A 447 -11.06 -3.28 -27.10
N ALA A 448 -11.15 -3.25 -28.43
CA ALA A 448 -10.15 -3.86 -29.32
C ALA A 448 -8.76 -3.23 -29.17
N ALA A 449 -8.68 -1.92 -28.93
CA ALA A 449 -7.41 -1.25 -28.65
C ALA A 449 -6.79 -1.71 -27.31
N LEU A 450 -7.60 -1.86 -26.26
CA LEU A 450 -7.15 -2.35 -24.97
C LEU A 450 -6.67 -3.80 -25.07
N ASP A 451 -7.43 -4.68 -25.74
CA ASP A 451 -7.04 -6.08 -25.96
C ASP A 451 -5.68 -6.18 -26.67
N ARG A 452 -5.44 -5.37 -27.72
CA ARG A 452 -4.15 -5.32 -28.43
C ARG A 452 -2.99 -4.84 -27.57
N LEU A 453 -3.24 -3.99 -26.58
CA LEU A 453 -2.22 -3.50 -25.66
C LEU A 453 -1.90 -4.58 -24.61
N LEU A 454 -2.92 -5.20 -24.03
CA LEU A 454 -2.78 -6.26 -23.02
C LEU A 454 -2.13 -7.53 -23.59
N ALA A 455 -2.41 -7.88 -24.86
CA ALA A 455 -1.78 -9.01 -25.53
C ALA A 455 -0.24 -8.91 -25.65
N LYS A 456 0.34 -7.72 -25.41
CA LYS A 456 1.78 -7.47 -25.42
C LYS A 456 2.42 -7.52 -24.03
N ILE A 457 1.63 -7.74 -22.99
CA ILE A 457 2.10 -7.76 -21.59
C ILE A 457 2.24 -9.22 -21.15
N ASN A 458 3.37 -9.53 -20.52
CA ASN A 458 3.61 -10.85 -19.97
C ASN A 458 2.81 -11.05 -18.69
N VAL A 459 2.33 -12.27 -18.46
CA VAL A 459 1.56 -12.65 -17.26
C VAL A 459 2.11 -13.94 -16.65
N VAL A 460 2.02 -14.04 -15.32
CA VAL A 460 2.30 -15.25 -14.54
C VAL A 460 1.03 -15.62 -13.77
N PRO A 461 0.12 -16.43 -14.35
CA PRO A 461 -1.06 -16.90 -13.63
C PRO A 461 -0.67 -17.87 -12.51
N VAL A 462 -1.23 -17.64 -11.32
CA VAL A 462 -1.04 -18.44 -10.11
C VAL A 462 -2.37 -19.06 -9.68
N LEU A 463 -2.38 -20.39 -9.61
CA LEU A 463 -3.51 -21.19 -9.15
C LEU A 463 -3.01 -22.27 -8.19
N SER A 464 -3.75 -22.52 -7.11
CA SER A 464 -3.45 -23.64 -6.22
C SER A 464 -4.71 -24.41 -5.88
N GLN A 465 -4.54 -25.63 -5.37
CA GLN A 465 -5.64 -26.45 -4.87
C GLN A 465 -6.56 -25.71 -3.87
N ALA A 466 -6.01 -24.82 -3.03
CA ALA A 466 -6.79 -24.08 -2.05
C ALA A 466 -7.71 -23.05 -2.73
N MET A 467 -7.27 -22.49 -3.85
CA MET A 467 -8.05 -21.53 -4.64
C MET A 467 -9.16 -22.23 -5.44
N LEU A 468 -8.95 -23.49 -5.86
CA LEU A 468 -9.99 -24.29 -6.53
C LEU A 468 -11.21 -24.59 -5.64
N ASN A 469 -11.02 -24.54 -4.31
CA ASN A 469 -12.12 -24.70 -3.37
C ASN A 469 -13.02 -23.46 -3.27
N ASP A 470 -12.61 -22.29 -3.80
CA ASP A 470 -13.43 -21.07 -3.79
C ASP A 470 -14.67 -21.25 -4.68
N GLU A 471 -15.85 -21.15 -4.07
CA GLU A 471 -17.14 -21.27 -4.75
C GLU A 471 -17.37 -20.21 -5.82
N ARG A 472 -16.83 -19.00 -5.64
CA ARG A 472 -16.98 -17.90 -6.62
C ARG A 472 -16.20 -18.22 -7.89
N LEU A 473 -14.99 -18.74 -7.75
CA LEU A 473 -14.18 -19.18 -8.88
C LEU A 473 -14.91 -20.27 -9.68
N ARG A 474 -15.44 -21.29 -8.98
CA ARG A 474 -16.25 -22.36 -9.60
C ARG A 474 -17.57 -21.85 -10.21
N GLY A 475 -18.11 -20.75 -9.68
CA GLY A 475 -19.27 -20.08 -10.24
C GLY A 475 -19.00 -19.38 -11.58
N PHE A 476 -17.78 -18.86 -11.79
CA PHE A 476 -17.38 -18.22 -13.05
C PHE A 476 -16.88 -19.20 -14.11
N PHE A 477 -16.28 -20.31 -13.67
CA PHE A 477 -15.66 -21.34 -14.51
C PHE A 477 -16.27 -22.70 -14.16
N HIS A 478 -17.38 -23.03 -14.82
CA HIS A 478 -18.17 -24.22 -14.50
C HIS A 478 -17.68 -25.45 -15.27
N SER A 479 -17.70 -26.61 -14.62
CA SER A 479 -17.60 -27.91 -15.29
C SER A 479 -18.83 -28.76 -15.01
N ASN A 480 -19.26 -29.51 -16.02
CA ASN A 480 -20.32 -30.50 -15.91
C ASN A 480 -19.83 -31.82 -15.27
N GLU A 481 -18.51 -31.98 -15.12
CA GLU A 481 -17.90 -33.13 -14.45
C GLU A 481 -17.78 -32.90 -12.94
N GLN A 482 -17.74 -33.99 -12.17
CA GLN A 482 -17.61 -33.94 -10.70
C GLN A 482 -16.20 -34.38 -10.26
N GLY A 483 -15.87 -34.10 -8.99
CA GLY A 483 -14.60 -34.49 -8.39
C GLY A 483 -13.39 -33.84 -9.04
N ALA A 484 -12.25 -34.53 -8.99
CA ALA A 484 -10.97 -34.01 -9.49
C ALA A 484 -10.99 -33.57 -10.97
N ALA A 485 -11.73 -34.29 -11.83
CA ALA A 485 -11.79 -33.98 -13.26
C ALA A 485 -12.51 -32.65 -13.54
N GLY A 486 -13.65 -32.41 -12.88
CA GLY A 486 -14.38 -31.14 -12.99
C GLY A 486 -13.62 -29.94 -12.40
N LEU A 487 -12.87 -30.17 -11.32
CA LEU A 487 -11.95 -29.16 -10.78
C LEU A 487 -10.76 -28.88 -11.71
N ALA A 488 -10.27 -29.88 -12.44
CA ALA A 488 -9.22 -29.71 -13.44
C ALA A 488 -9.72 -28.91 -14.66
N ASP A 489 -10.97 -29.11 -15.07
CA ASP A 489 -11.61 -28.28 -16.10
C ASP A 489 -11.73 -26.83 -15.64
N THR A 490 -12.18 -26.62 -14.40
CA THR A 490 -12.26 -25.30 -13.78
C THR A 490 -10.89 -24.61 -13.80
N ALA A 491 -9.84 -25.34 -13.41
CA ALA A 491 -8.45 -24.85 -13.43
C ALA A 491 -8.02 -24.44 -14.84
N MET A 492 -8.23 -25.30 -15.85
CA MET A 492 -7.85 -25.03 -17.23
C MET A 492 -8.63 -23.86 -17.81
N GLN A 493 -9.94 -23.74 -17.57
CA GLN A 493 -10.72 -22.61 -18.05
C GLN A 493 -10.25 -21.27 -17.45
N TRP A 494 -9.92 -21.27 -16.15
CA TRP A 494 -9.38 -20.08 -15.50
C TRP A 494 -8.01 -19.70 -16.09
N LEU A 495 -7.12 -20.69 -16.26
CA LEU A 495 -5.80 -20.48 -16.90
C LEU A 495 -5.97 -19.96 -18.33
N ASP A 496 -6.75 -20.65 -19.17
CA ASP A 496 -6.97 -20.29 -20.57
C ASP A 496 -7.53 -18.86 -20.73
N SER A 497 -8.26 -18.34 -19.73
CA SER A 497 -8.70 -16.94 -19.74
C SER A 497 -7.54 -15.94 -19.83
N TRP A 498 -6.37 -16.25 -19.26
CA TRP A 498 -5.17 -15.41 -19.24
C TRP A 498 -4.32 -15.50 -20.51
N THR A 499 -4.65 -16.39 -21.45
CA THR A 499 -3.98 -16.47 -22.77
C THR A 499 -4.25 -15.26 -23.67
N LYS A 500 -5.10 -14.34 -23.22
CA LYS A 500 -5.31 -13.01 -23.83
C LYS A 500 -4.17 -12.04 -23.55
N MET A 501 -3.39 -12.30 -22.50
CA MET A 501 -2.05 -11.74 -22.30
C MET A 501 -1.02 -12.79 -22.74
N ARG A 502 0.28 -12.55 -22.55
CA ARG A 502 1.32 -13.53 -22.89
C ARG A 502 1.77 -14.30 -21.65
N PRO A 503 1.34 -15.54 -21.40
CA PRO A 503 1.86 -16.30 -20.28
C PRO A 503 3.34 -16.62 -20.50
N VAL A 504 4.18 -16.27 -19.53
CA VAL A 504 5.63 -16.58 -19.55
C VAL A 504 6.00 -17.63 -18.52
N ILE A 505 5.26 -17.71 -17.42
CA ILE A 505 5.38 -18.73 -16.39
C ILE A 505 3.97 -19.09 -15.94
N VAL A 506 3.74 -20.31 -15.45
CA VAL A 506 2.53 -20.66 -14.69
C VAL A 506 2.92 -21.27 -13.35
N GLU A 507 2.27 -20.84 -12.28
CA GLU A 507 2.41 -21.43 -10.95
C GLU A 507 1.15 -22.22 -10.62
N ALA A 508 1.26 -23.54 -10.51
CA ALA A 508 0.11 -24.42 -10.38
C ALA A 508 0.33 -25.53 -9.33
N VAL A 509 0.37 -25.18 -8.05
CA VAL A 509 0.86 -26.04 -6.96
C VAL A 509 -0.13 -27.14 -6.54
N ALA A 510 0.34 -28.39 -6.51
CA ALA A 510 -0.33 -29.56 -5.90
C ALA A 510 0.46 -30.03 -4.66
N THR A 511 -0.22 -30.26 -3.54
CA THR A 511 0.41 -30.53 -2.23
C THR A 511 -0.24 -31.67 -1.43
N ASP A 512 -1.38 -32.20 -1.88
CA ASP A 512 -2.04 -33.35 -1.24
C ASP A 512 -2.86 -34.19 -2.23
N ASP A 513 -3.40 -35.32 -1.75
CA ASP A 513 -4.20 -36.27 -2.53
C ASP A 513 -5.71 -35.94 -2.57
N SER A 514 -6.09 -34.71 -2.19
CA SER A 514 -7.49 -34.27 -2.30
C SER A 514 -7.94 -34.19 -3.76
N ASP A 515 -9.25 -34.10 -4.01
CA ASP A 515 -9.75 -33.89 -5.37
C ASP A 515 -9.16 -32.62 -6.01
N ALA A 516 -8.96 -31.56 -5.22
CA ALA A 516 -8.31 -30.34 -5.69
C ALA A 516 -6.81 -30.54 -5.96
N GLY A 517 -6.11 -31.34 -5.15
CA GLY A 517 -4.71 -31.70 -5.39
C GLY A 517 -4.53 -32.51 -6.69
N LYS A 518 -5.33 -33.56 -6.87
CA LYS A 518 -5.39 -34.36 -8.11
C LYS A 518 -5.78 -33.51 -9.32
N ALA A 519 -6.70 -32.57 -9.15
CA ALA A 519 -7.08 -31.64 -10.20
C ALA A 519 -5.91 -30.77 -10.69
N MET A 520 -5.05 -30.31 -9.77
CA MET A 520 -3.85 -29.55 -10.13
C MET A 520 -2.83 -30.40 -10.89
N GLU A 521 -2.67 -31.68 -10.55
CA GLU A 521 -1.83 -32.62 -11.32
C GLU A 521 -2.38 -32.88 -12.73
N MET A 522 -3.70 -33.06 -12.84
CA MET A 522 -4.39 -33.20 -14.12
C MET A 522 -4.23 -31.93 -14.97
N ALA A 523 -4.45 -30.75 -14.39
CA ALA A 523 -4.24 -29.46 -15.06
C ALA A 523 -2.79 -29.31 -15.53
N ARG A 524 -1.80 -29.68 -14.70
CA ARG A 524 -0.37 -29.70 -15.06
C ARG A 524 -0.10 -30.61 -16.25
N THR A 525 -0.74 -31.77 -16.30
CA THR A 525 -0.62 -32.71 -17.44
C THR A 525 -1.25 -32.15 -18.71
N ARG A 526 -2.42 -31.51 -18.60
CA ARG A 526 -3.14 -30.88 -19.73
C ARG A 526 -2.39 -29.68 -20.30
N MET A 527 -1.83 -28.82 -19.45
CA MET A 527 -1.00 -27.68 -19.87
C MET A 527 0.25 -28.09 -20.66
N ARG A 528 0.77 -29.29 -20.42
CA ARG A 528 1.97 -29.81 -21.10
C ARG A 528 1.69 -30.43 -22.47
N GLN A 529 0.42 -30.64 -22.83
CA GLN A 529 0.05 -31.20 -24.13
C GLN A 529 0.41 -30.23 -25.26
N PRO A 530 0.82 -30.72 -26.44
CA PRO A 530 1.32 -29.87 -27.53
C PRO A 530 0.32 -28.83 -28.05
N ASP A 531 -0.97 -29.11 -27.93
CA ASP A 531 -2.10 -28.27 -28.34
C ASP A 531 -2.51 -27.24 -27.28
N SER A 532 -1.99 -27.34 -26.06
CA SER A 532 -2.24 -26.35 -25.01
C SER A 532 -1.56 -25.02 -25.30
N ALA A 533 -2.24 -23.91 -25.01
CA ALA A 533 -1.64 -22.58 -25.00
C ALA A 533 -0.45 -22.46 -24.03
N TYR A 534 -0.36 -23.35 -23.03
CA TYR A 534 0.70 -23.41 -22.03
C TYR A 534 1.84 -24.36 -22.40
N ALA A 535 1.80 -25.03 -23.55
CA ALA A 535 2.79 -26.04 -23.93
C ALA A 535 4.25 -25.55 -23.88
N LYS A 536 4.45 -24.25 -24.14
CA LYS A 536 5.75 -23.56 -24.18
C LYS A 536 6.11 -22.79 -22.91
N VAL A 537 5.21 -22.78 -21.92
CA VAL A 537 5.32 -21.98 -20.70
C VAL A 537 5.97 -22.82 -19.60
N ALA A 538 6.99 -22.28 -18.95
CA ALA A 538 7.64 -22.91 -17.81
C ALA A 538 6.66 -23.03 -16.64
N TYR A 539 6.65 -24.18 -15.99
CA TYR A 539 5.93 -24.34 -14.74
C TYR A 539 6.87 -23.92 -13.60
N SER A 540 6.42 -22.98 -12.77
CA SER A 540 7.17 -22.51 -11.61
C SER A 540 6.71 -23.19 -10.32
N VAL A 541 7.68 -23.51 -9.49
CA VAL A 541 7.47 -23.91 -8.10
C VAL A 541 7.99 -22.80 -7.22
N SER A 542 7.06 -22.14 -6.55
CA SER A 542 7.35 -21.08 -5.59
C SER A 542 7.26 -21.64 -4.19
N TYR A 543 8.31 -21.46 -3.42
CA TYR A 543 8.32 -21.80 -2.02
C TYR A 543 9.24 -20.83 -1.28
N ARG A 544 8.90 -20.61 -0.01
CA ARG A 544 9.61 -19.72 0.89
C ARG A 544 10.25 -20.58 1.95
N TYR A 545 11.56 -20.42 2.21
CA TYR A 545 12.19 -21.11 3.34
C TYR A 545 11.62 -20.54 4.64
N GLU A 546 11.77 -19.23 4.81
CA GLU A 546 11.47 -18.51 6.04
C GLU A 546 11.48 -17.00 5.78
N ASP A 547 10.57 -16.25 6.40
CA ASP A 547 10.86 -14.82 6.59
C ASP A 547 11.86 -14.65 7.77
N PHE A 548 11.83 -15.58 8.74
CA PHE A 548 12.91 -15.79 9.72
C PHE A 548 12.79 -17.14 10.46
N SER A 549 13.86 -17.54 11.14
CA SER A 549 13.86 -18.67 12.07
C SER A 549 14.54 -18.40 13.41
N VAL A 550 14.23 -19.27 14.37
CA VAL A 550 14.79 -19.28 15.73
C VAL A 550 15.46 -20.63 15.96
N PRO A 551 16.71 -20.67 16.49
CA PRO A 551 17.38 -21.93 16.77
C PRO A 551 16.68 -22.72 17.89
N ARG A 552 16.74 -24.05 17.83
CA ARG A 552 16.34 -24.97 18.91
C ARG A 552 17.58 -25.61 19.56
N ALA A 553 17.43 -26.10 20.79
CA ALA A 553 18.54 -26.71 21.53
C ALA A 553 19.14 -27.95 20.84
N ASN A 554 18.36 -28.64 20.01
CA ASN A 554 18.76 -29.82 19.25
C ASN A 554 19.37 -29.49 17.87
N HIS A 555 19.71 -28.24 17.59
CA HIS A 555 20.17 -27.72 16.29
C HIS A 555 19.12 -27.67 15.17
N ASP A 556 17.86 -28.02 15.44
CA ASP A 556 16.74 -27.69 14.54
C ASP A 556 16.35 -26.21 14.67
N LYS A 557 15.31 -25.80 13.93
CA LYS A 557 14.81 -24.43 13.91
C LYS A 557 13.29 -24.39 13.96
N ASP A 558 12.77 -23.37 14.63
CA ASP A 558 11.40 -22.92 14.47
C ASP A 558 11.33 -21.88 13.35
N TYR A 559 10.40 -22.08 12.42
CA TYR A 559 10.25 -21.21 11.25
C TYR A 559 9.00 -20.34 11.37
N TYR A 560 9.15 -19.09 10.94
CA TYR A 560 8.09 -18.08 10.98
C TYR A 560 7.98 -17.36 9.65
N VAL A 561 6.77 -16.89 9.36
CA VAL A 561 6.46 -16.03 8.21
C VAL A 561 5.73 -14.78 8.67
N TYR A 562 5.96 -13.69 7.96
CA TYR A 562 5.11 -12.52 7.95
C TYR A 562 3.96 -12.72 6.98
N ARG A 563 2.77 -12.33 7.41
CA ARG A 563 1.60 -12.17 6.55
C ARG A 563 1.47 -10.72 6.11
N ASN A 564 0.40 -10.42 5.40
CA ASN A 564 0.29 -9.21 4.60
C ASN A 564 0.06 -7.92 5.41
N PHE A 565 0.00 -7.94 6.74
CA PHE A 565 -0.03 -6.74 7.58
C PHE A 565 1.12 -6.69 8.59
N GLY A 566 2.10 -7.58 8.42
CA GLY A 566 3.24 -7.73 9.30
C GLY A 566 2.98 -8.61 10.53
N GLU A 567 1.87 -9.34 10.58
CA GLU A 567 1.63 -10.34 11.62
C GLU A 567 2.51 -11.58 11.42
N ILE A 568 3.02 -12.10 12.54
CA ILE A 568 3.93 -13.24 12.58
C ILE A 568 3.10 -14.52 12.70
N GLN A 569 3.41 -15.52 11.89
CA GLN A 569 2.83 -16.86 11.99
C GLN A 569 3.93 -17.90 12.11
N LYS A 570 3.85 -18.75 13.15
CA LYS A 570 4.65 -19.97 13.28
C LYS A 570 4.20 -21.03 12.29
N LEU A 571 5.14 -21.71 11.66
CA LEU A 571 4.87 -22.74 10.67
C LEU A 571 4.83 -24.10 11.37
N THR A 572 3.68 -24.78 11.30
CA THR A 572 3.36 -25.95 12.13
C THR A 572 3.30 -27.28 11.37
N ASN A 573 3.27 -27.25 10.03
CA ASN A 573 3.27 -28.47 9.22
C ASN A 573 4.73 -28.95 9.02
N GLU A 574 5.19 -29.87 9.86
CA GLU A 574 6.58 -30.34 9.86
C GLU A 574 6.99 -30.99 8.53
N ALA A 575 6.12 -31.76 7.87
CA ALA A 575 6.46 -32.44 6.61
C ALA A 575 6.66 -31.45 5.45
N PHE A 576 5.72 -30.52 5.25
CA PHE A 576 5.88 -29.46 4.25
C PHE A 576 7.00 -28.48 4.64
N GLY A 577 7.15 -28.24 5.95
CA GLY A 577 8.24 -27.47 6.54
C GLY A 577 9.61 -28.07 6.22
N VAL A 578 9.77 -29.40 6.24
CA VAL A 578 10.99 -30.10 5.83
C VAL A 578 11.23 -29.97 4.33
N LYS A 579 10.21 -30.23 3.49
CA LYS A 579 10.36 -30.15 2.03
C LYS A 579 10.82 -28.76 1.57
N ARG A 580 10.17 -27.69 2.03
CA ARG A 580 10.50 -26.31 1.62
C ARG A 580 11.82 -25.78 2.18
N THR A 581 12.38 -26.44 3.20
CA THR A 581 13.64 -26.02 3.84
C THR A 581 14.81 -26.93 3.46
N THR A 582 14.65 -27.73 2.42
CA THR A 582 15.66 -28.66 1.93
C THR A 582 15.98 -28.29 0.49
N ALA A 583 17.21 -27.86 0.22
CA ALA A 583 17.53 -27.38 -1.11
C ALA A 583 17.50 -28.55 -2.12
N GLY A 584 16.93 -28.33 -3.30
CA GLY A 584 16.73 -29.36 -4.33
C GLY A 584 15.57 -30.33 -4.06
N ALA A 585 14.82 -30.18 -2.97
CA ALA A 585 13.66 -31.04 -2.67
C ALA A 585 12.46 -30.80 -3.61
N LEU A 586 12.45 -29.65 -4.29
CA LEU A 586 11.43 -29.25 -5.26
C LEU A 586 11.97 -29.21 -6.68
N ARG A 587 13.21 -29.70 -6.91
CA ARG A 587 13.91 -29.57 -8.18
C ARG A 587 13.16 -30.22 -9.35
N ASP A 588 12.38 -31.27 -9.12
CA ASP A 588 11.64 -31.99 -10.16
C ASP A 588 10.20 -31.48 -10.34
N ASP A 589 9.76 -30.58 -9.46
CA ASP A 589 8.38 -30.11 -9.43
C ASP A 589 8.12 -29.02 -10.47
N GLY A 590 9.14 -28.39 -11.06
CA GLY A 590 8.98 -27.36 -12.10
C GLY A 590 10.23 -27.01 -12.89
N GLU A 591 10.06 -26.30 -14.00
CA GLU A 591 11.16 -25.72 -14.77
C GLU A 591 11.74 -24.48 -14.07
N SER A 592 10.90 -23.63 -13.48
CA SER A 592 11.34 -22.44 -12.76
C SER A 592 11.23 -22.66 -11.25
N LEU A 593 12.24 -22.27 -10.49
CA LEU A 593 12.24 -22.33 -9.03
C LEU A 593 12.34 -20.91 -8.47
N LEU A 594 11.30 -20.46 -7.78
CA LEU A 594 11.31 -19.19 -7.06
C LEU A 594 11.69 -19.44 -5.60
N THR A 595 12.81 -18.87 -5.15
CA THR A 595 13.42 -19.16 -3.85
C THR A 595 14.16 -17.96 -3.26
N ASP A 596 14.31 -17.96 -1.93
CA ASP A 596 15.18 -17.08 -1.15
C ASP A 596 16.59 -17.68 -0.95
N GLN A 597 16.85 -18.91 -1.40
CA GLN A 597 18.15 -19.61 -1.28
C GLN A 597 18.72 -20.06 -2.62
N ALA A 598 18.81 -19.15 -3.57
CA ALA A 598 19.12 -19.50 -4.95
C ALA A 598 20.49 -20.19 -5.15
N GLU A 599 21.50 -19.90 -4.31
CA GLU A 599 22.83 -20.56 -4.42
C GLU A 599 22.79 -22.02 -3.96
N ALA A 600 22.05 -22.31 -2.89
CA ALA A 600 21.88 -23.68 -2.41
C ALA A 600 21.06 -24.51 -3.40
N GLU A 601 20.03 -23.93 -4.01
CA GLU A 601 19.28 -24.56 -5.09
C GLU A 601 20.14 -24.84 -6.32
N LEU A 602 20.94 -23.85 -6.74
CA LEU A 602 21.86 -24.02 -7.86
C LEU A 602 22.79 -25.21 -7.61
N LEU A 603 23.37 -25.30 -6.42
CA LEU A 603 24.24 -26.42 -6.06
C LEU A 603 23.49 -27.76 -6.02
N ALA A 604 22.28 -27.78 -5.45
CA ALA A 604 21.47 -29.00 -5.33
C ALA A 604 21.08 -29.57 -6.70
N ILE A 605 20.74 -28.69 -7.66
CA ILE A 605 20.44 -29.05 -9.04
C ILE A 605 21.70 -29.60 -9.74
N LEU A 606 22.85 -28.92 -9.58
CA LEU A 606 24.10 -29.34 -10.22
C LEU A 606 24.61 -30.70 -9.71
N GLU A 607 24.44 -30.97 -8.42
CA GLU A 607 24.87 -32.23 -7.80
C GLU A 607 23.79 -33.33 -7.82
N ASP A 608 22.62 -33.05 -8.41
CA ASP A 608 21.43 -33.91 -8.42
C ASP A 608 21.15 -34.58 -7.06
N ARG A 609 21.12 -33.76 -6.01
CA ARG A 609 20.86 -34.24 -4.65
C ARG A 609 20.16 -33.17 -3.82
N THR A 610 19.61 -33.60 -2.70
CA THR A 610 19.15 -32.66 -1.68
C THR A 610 20.32 -32.19 -0.81
N LEU A 611 20.25 -30.93 -0.38
CA LEU A 611 21.18 -30.36 0.60
C LEU A 611 20.46 -30.19 1.95
N ALA A 612 21.14 -30.59 3.02
CA ALA A 612 20.65 -30.39 4.38
C ALA A 612 20.51 -28.89 4.71
N ARG A 613 19.73 -28.58 5.74
CA ARG A 613 19.37 -27.21 6.16
C ARG A 613 20.60 -26.38 6.57
N GLY A 614 20.99 -25.40 5.75
CA GLY A 614 21.75 -24.23 6.18
C GLY A 614 20.84 -23.19 6.86
N HIS A 615 21.36 -21.98 7.15
CA HIS A 615 20.50 -20.80 7.30
C HIS A 615 20.80 -19.74 6.28
N THR A 616 19.75 -19.02 5.94
CA THR A 616 19.87 -17.70 5.32
C THR A 616 20.30 -16.66 6.36
N GLY A 617 20.53 -15.44 5.91
CA GLY A 617 20.67 -14.23 6.72
C GLY A 617 19.41 -13.89 7.53
N ASN A 618 18.44 -14.80 7.63
CA ASN A 618 17.17 -14.64 8.32
C ASN A 618 17.04 -15.53 9.58
N GLU A 619 18.07 -16.29 9.96
CA GLU A 619 18.10 -16.93 11.29
C GLU A 619 18.44 -15.88 12.37
N LEU A 620 17.65 -15.79 13.43
CA LEU A 620 17.91 -14.86 14.53
C LEU A 620 19.15 -15.25 15.35
N ASP A 621 19.95 -14.25 15.70
CA ASP A 621 21.07 -14.39 16.64
C ASP A 621 20.59 -14.23 18.08
N VAL A 622 19.83 -15.22 18.53
CA VAL A 622 19.23 -15.30 19.87
C VAL A 622 19.51 -16.68 20.50
N PRO A 623 19.43 -16.80 21.84
CA PRO A 623 19.51 -18.10 22.50
C PRO A 623 18.50 -19.10 21.91
N PRO A 624 18.84 -20.40 21.85
CA PRO A 624 17.90 -21.42 21.42
C PRO A 624 16.58 -21.36 22.21
N GLU A 625 15.47 -21.63 21.52
CA GLU A 625 14.12 -21.65 22.10
C GLU A 625 13.62 -20.28 22.60
N THR A 626 14.24 -19.18 22.15
CA THR A 626 13.74 -17.83 22.43
C THR A 626 12.27 -17.70 21.98
N PRO A 627 11.34 -17.36 22.89
CA PRO A 627 9.93 -17.24 22.53
C PRO A 627 9.71 -16.04 21.61
N ILE A 628 8.87 -16.23 20.59
CA ILE A 628 8.42 -15.16 19.69
C ILE A 628 6.98 -14.79 20.06
N ASP A 629 6.78 -13.54 20.49
CA ASP A 629 5.44 -13.01 20.71
C ASP A 629 4.76 -12.69 19.37
N ILE A 630 4.08 -13.68 18.82
CA ILE A 630 3.32 -13.56 17.57
C ILE A 630 2.14 -12.57 17.68
N ASN A 631 1.73 -12.20 18.90
CA ASN A 631 0.59 -11.34 19.16
C ASN A 631 0.98 -9.89 19.51
N ARG A 632 2.27 -9.56 19.54
CA ARG A 632 2.79 -8.23 19.93
C ARG A 632 2.05 -7.08 19.24
N ASP A 633 1.83 -7.21 17.93
CA ASP A 633 1.23 -6.17 17.08
C ASP A 633 -0.22 -6.50 16.67
N ALA A 634 -0.85 -7.49 17.31
CA ALA A 634 -2.14 -8.04 16.88
C ALA A 634 -3.27 -7.01 16.86
N GLU A 635 -3.32 -6.08 17.83
CA GLU A 635 -4.40 -5.08 17.90
C GLU A 635 -4.37 -4.13 16.70
N ILE A 636 -3.19 -3.59 16.36
CA ILE A 636 -3.05 -2.68 15.22
C ILE A 636 -3.20 -3.44 13.91
N VAL A 637 -2.66 -4.65 13.79
CA VAL A 637 -2.85 -5.49 12.61
C VAL A 637 -4.34 -5.74 12.38
N GLN A 638 -5.07 -6.19 13.40
CA GLN A 638 -6.50 -6.47 13.27
C GLN A 638 -7.29 -5.21 12.88
N GLN A 639 -6.90 -4.03 13.37
CA GLN A 639 -7.49 -2.77 12.95
C GLN A 639 -7.26 -2.51 11.45
N ARG A 640 -6.03 -2.70 10.96
CA ARG A 640 -5.69 -2.47 9.55
C ARG A 640 -6.30 -3.51 8.62
N THR A 641 -6.33 -4.78 9.03
CA THR A 641 -7.05 -5.83 8.30
C THR A 641 -8.53 -5.49 8.14
N ARG A 642 -9.22 -5.02 9.19
CA ARG A 642 -10.63 -4.60 9.07
C ARG A 642 -10.81 -3.41 8.13
N GLN A 643 -9.91 -2.43 8.18
CA GLN A 643 -9.96 -1.28 7.27
C GLN A 643 -9.75 -1.70 5.83
N PHE A 644 -8.77 -2.57 5.58
CA PHE A 644 -8.48 -3.11 4.26
C PHE A 644 -9.65 -3.92 3.70
N GLN A 645 -10.25 -4.79 4.52
CA GLN A 645 -11.44 -5.55 4.13
C GLN A 645 -12.64 -4.64 3.81
N ALA A 646 -12.79 -3.53 4.53
CA ALA A 646 -13.87 -2.57 4.28
C ALA A 646 -13.69 -1.80 2.95
N SER A 647 -12.45 -1.70 2.43
CA SER A 647 -12.16 -1.11 1.13
C SER A 647 -12.07 -2.12 -0.02
N SER A 648 -12.09 -3.43 0.27
CA SER A 648 -12.00 -4.46 -0.76
C SER A 648 -13.21 -4.44 -1.69
N ILE A 649 -12.96 -4.38 -3.00
CA ILE A 649 -13.99 -4.35 -4.03
C ILE A 649 -14.15 -5.77 -4.57
N PRO A 650 -15.28 -6.47 -4.29
CA PRO A 650 -15.48 -7.80 -4.82
C PRO A 650 -15.66 -7.77 -6.35
N ALA A 651 -15.41 -8.92 -6.99
CA ALA A 651 -15.74 -9.12 -8.39
C ALA A 651 -17.21 -8.77 -8.65
N ASP A 652 -17.46 -8.03 -9.74
CA ASP A 652 -18.79 -7.61 -10.17
C ASP A 652 -19.31 -8.58 -11.25
N PRO A 653 -20.16 -9.56 -10.91
CA PRO A 653 -20.53 -10.62 -11.85
C PRO A 653 -21.33 -10.09 -13.03
N ASN A 654 -22.13 -9.03 -12.82
CA ASN A 654 -22.93 -8.42 -13.88
C ASN A 654 -22.05 -7.71 -14.90
N HIS A 655 -21.05 -6.96 -14.42
CA HIS A 655 -20.12 -6.30 -15.32
C HIS A 655 -19.18 -7.30 -16.03
N ILE A 656 -18.75 -8.36 -15.36
CA ILE A 656 -17.99 -9.46 -15.97
C ILE A 656 -18.81 -10.16 -17.06
N ALA A 657 -20.10 -10.46 -16.80
CA ALA A 657 -20.99 -11.02 -17.81
C ALA A 657 -21.15 -10.07 -19.01
N ALA A 658 -21.27 -8.76 -18.76
CA ALA A 658 -21.31 -7.75 -19.82
C ALA A 658 -20.00 -7.70 -20.63
N VAL A 659 -18.83 -7.86 -20.01
CA VAL A 659 -17.53 -7.97 -20.72
C VAL A 659 -17.52 -9.19 -21.66
N ARG A 660 -17.94 -10.35 -21.16
CA ARG A 660 -18.03 -11.59 -21.95
C ARG A 660 -18.97 -11.45 -23.14
N GLU A 661 -20.15 -10.90 -22.89
CA GLU A 661 -21.15 -10.67 -23.93
C GLU A 661 -20.67 -9.65 -24.98
N GLY A 662 -20.07 -8.54 -24.54
CA GLY A 662 -19.52 -7.53 -25.44
C GLY A 662 -18.45 -8.07 -26.37
N LYS A 663 -17.54 -8.89 -25.85
CA LYS A 663 -16.53 -9.61 -26.66
C LYS A 663 -17.19 -10.51 -27.69
N GLN A 664 -18.20 -11.29 -27.30
CA GLN A 664 -18.91 -12.16 -28.23
C GLN A 664 -19.55 -11.35 -29.36
N HIS A 665 -20.21 -10.23 -29.03
CA HIS A 665 -20.78 -9.33 -30.03
C HIS A 665 -19.72 -8.76 -30.97
N ASP A 666 -18.59 -8.28 -30.46
CA ASP A 666 -17.51 -7.71 -31.26
C ASP A 666 -16.93 -8.72 -32.28
N HIS A 667 -16.89 -10.01 -31.94
CA HIS A 667 -16.44 -11.08 -32.85
C HIS A 667 -17.53 -11.50 -33.86
N THR A 668 -18.81 -11.36 -33.50
CA THR A 668 -19.95 -11.72 -34.37
C THR A 668 -20.48 -10.57 -35.24
N ALA A 669 -20.08 -9.33 -34.96
CA ALA A 669 -20.46 -8.15 -35.74
C ALA A 669 -19.92 -8.20 -37.19
N ASP A 670 -18.88 -8.98 -37.44
CA ASP A 670 -18.43 -9.31 -38.80
C ASP A 670 -19.41 -10.27 -39.53
N MET A 671 -20.43 -10.82 -38.86
CA MET A 671 -21.30 -11.87 -39.39
C MET A 671 -22.82 -11.64 -39.37
N VAL A 672 -23.41 -10.67 -38.64
CA VAL A 672 -24.86 -10.38 -38.79
C VAL A 672 -25.19 -8.90 -38.52
N ASN A 673 -25.51 -8.16 -39.59
CA ASN A 673 -26.09 -6.81 -39.53
C ASN A 673 -27.59 -6.86 -39.17
N ASP A 674 -27.94 -6.96 -37.88
CA ASP A 674 -29.27 -6.55 -37.40
C ASP A 674 -29.18 -5.21 -36.64
N PRO A 675 -29.49 -4.08 -37.30
CA PRO A 675 -29.47 -2.75 -36.67
C PRO A 675 -30.45 -2.60 -35.50
N ALA A 676 -31.52 -3.40 -35.42
CA ALA A 676 -32.46 -3.34 -34.31
C ALA A 676 -31.89 -3.98 -33.04
N ALA A 677 -31.27 -5.15 -33.18
CA ALA A 677 -30.55 -5.81 -32.09
C ALA A 677 -29.41 -4.94 -31.55
N ALA A 678 -28.62 -4.32 -32.44
CA ALA A 678 -27.54 -3.40 -32.03
C ALA A 678 -28.06 -2.19 -31.23
N ARG A 679 -29.16 -1.56 -31.67
CA ARG A 679 -29.79 -0.45 -30.93
C ARG A 679 -30.35 -0.88 -29.57
N ALA A 680 -30.92 -2.08 -29.47
CA ALA A 680 -31.42 -2.62 -28.21
C ALA A 680 -30.27 -2.87 -27.22
N LEU A 681 -29.15 -3.42 -27.71
CA LEU A 681 -27.93 -3.63 -26.93
C LEU A 681 -27.36 -2.31 -26.42
N ASP A 682 -27.23 -1.29 -27.28
CA ASP A 682 -26.76 0.04 -26.90
C ASP A 682 -27.67 0.71 -25.86
N LYS A 683 -28.99 0.49 -25.94
CA LYS A 683 -29.93 0.97 -24.93
C LYS A 683 -29.69 0.31 -23.57
N ARG A 684 -29.45 -1.01 -23.54
CA ARG A 684 -29.09 -1.72 -22.29
C ARG A 684 -27.72 -1.30 -21.77
N ALA A 685 -26.76 -1.10 -22.67
CA ALA A 685 -25.41 -0.63 -22.34
C ALA A 685 -25.43 0.71 -21.60
N LYS A 686 -26.33 1.64 -21.97
CA LYS A 686 -26.53 2.91 -21.26
C LYS A 686 -27.01 2.74 -19.82
N ALA A 687 -27.76 1.68 -19.52
CA ALA A 687 -28.23 1.37 -18.17
C ALA A 687 -27.13 0.78 -17.26
N LEU A 688 -26.02 0.28 -17.83
CA LEU A 688 -24.86 -0.22 -17.06
C LEU A 688 -23.97 0.90 -16.48
N GLY A 689 -24.22 2.18 -16.82
CA GLY A 689 -23.79 3.32 -16.01
C GLY A 689 -22.29 3.65 -15.96
N VAL A 690 -21.50 3.45 -17.03
CA VAL A 690 -20.02 3.65 -16.97
C VAL A 690 -19.49 4.84 -17.78
N LEU A 691 -20.34 5.69 -18.35
CA LEU A 691 -19.87 6.80 -19.19
C LEU A 691 -20.11 8.15 -18.49
N THR A 692 -19.10 8.66 -17.77
CA THR A 692 -19.05 10.11 -17.56
C THR A 692 -18.75 10.77 -18.90
N ASP A 693 -19.31 11.94 -19.17
CA ASP A 693 -19.14 12.61 -20.47
C ASP A 693 -17.68 13.05 -20.72
N LYS A 694 -16.82 13.02 -19.68
CA LYS A 694 -15.44 13.53 -19.74
C LYS A 694 -14.54 12.76 -20.72
N TYR A 695 -14.71 11.44 -20.87
CA TYR A 695 -13.82 10.60 -21.69
C TYR A 695 -14.56 9.71 -22.69
N ARG A 696 -15.87 9.91 -22.86
CA ARG A 696 -16.68 9.13 -23.80
C ARG A 696 -16.12 9.27 -25.22
N GLY A 697 -15.75 8.15 -25.82
CA GLY A 697 -15.22 8.09 -27.19
C GLY A 697 -13.74 8.48 -27.35
N ALA A 698 -13.05 8.88 -26.28
CA ALA A 698 -11.62 9.20 -26.35
C ALA A 698 -10.77 7.91 -26.50
N PRO A 699 -9.71 7.89 -27.34
CA PRO A 699 -8.82 6.75 -27.45
C PRO A 699 -8.21 6.35 -26.09
N VAL A 700 -7.93 5.06 -25.88
CA VAL A 700 -7.27 4.56 -24.65
C VAL A 700 -5.96 5.31 -24.36
N THR A 701 -5.22 5.66 -25.42
CA THR A 701 -3.98 6.45 -25.33
C THR A 701 -4.17 7.84 -24.72
N HIS A 702 -5.35 8.47 -24.89
CA HIS A 702 -5.62 9.77 -24.28
C HIS A 702 -5.63 9.67 -22.75
N TYR A 703 -6.27 8.63 -22.20
CA TYR A 703 -6.28 8.42 -20.75
C TYR A 703 -4.88 8.15 -20.19
N LEU A 704 -4.11 7.29 -20.87
CA LEU A 704 -2.73 6.99 -20.49
C LEU A 704 -1.86 8.26 -20.46
N ASN A 705 -2.02 9.15 -21.45
CA ASN A 705 -1.30 10.41 -21.51
C ASN A 705 -1.73 11.40 -20.42
N GLU A 706 -3.02 11.46 -20.08
CA GLU A 706 -3.50 12.32 -19.00
C GLU A 706 -3.03 11.86 -17.62
N GLN A 707 -2.94 10.54 -17.38
CA GLN A 707 -2.34 10.02 -16.15
C GLN A 707 -0.83 10.26 -16.07
N ALA A 708 -0.11 10.21 -17.21
CA ALA A 708 1.31 10.52 -17.25
C ALA A 708 1.60 11.92 -16.67
N LYS A 709 0.79 12.91 -17.04
CA LYS A 709 0.91 14.30 -16.53
C LYS A 709 0.73 14.42 -15.01
N GLN A 710 0.04 13.47 -14.37
CA GLN A 710 -0.20 13.47 -12.92
C GLN A 710 0.92 12.76 -12.14
N THR A 711 1.68 11.89 -12.81
CA THR A 711 2.79 11.13 -12.21
C THR A 711 4.15 11.81 -12.42
N GLU A 712 4.25 12.73 -13.37
CA GLU A 712 5.45 13.53 -13.71
C GLU A 712 5.68 14.78 -12.81
N THR A 713 5.06 14.90 -11.63
CA THR A 713 5.48 15.98 -10.72
C THR A 713 6.83 15.63 -10.08
N ASP A 714 7.86 16.29 -10.62
CA ASP A 714 9.29 16.32 -10.27
C ASP A 714 9.65 15.92 -8.82
#